data_AF-A0A976PI67-F1
#
_entry.id   AF-A0A976PI67-F1
#
_cell.length_a   1.000
_cell.length_b   1.000
_cell.length_c   1.000
_cell.angle_alpha   90.00
_cell.angle_beta   90.00
_cell.angle_gamma   90.00
#
_symmetry.space_group_name_H-M   'P 1'
#
loop_
_entity.id
_entity.type
_entity.pdbx_description
1 polymer ?
#
loop_
_entity_poly.entity_id
_entity_poly.type
_entity_poly.pdbx_seq_one_letter_code
_entity_poly.pdbx_strand_id
1 'polypeptide(L)'
;MPIKKIATLIVIALVVVAYLIFDGQQYLHPHFYQSLYSEQPRLTAAIYFVIYVVATGFSLPGAALLTIIGGMIFGLWTGVLLVSFASSLGATLAFLVSRLLLRDWVQTRFSRYLGVVNRGVQKDGAFYLFSLRLIPVIPFWVINLVMGLMPIPVWRFYWVSQLGMLAGTIVYVNAGAEIGSLQELSAASILTPGLLLSFLLLAIFPYVARALLELIKRRRAYRGYTRPAKFDRNLVVIGAGSAGLVSAYIASAIKSGVTLIEKQRMGGDCLNTGCVPSKSLIRASRVVKEIQRATELGIHVGTPSVDFAQVMGRVKKVIRQVEPHDSIERYSSLGVDCIQGDASIKSPWEVVVNGQVITTANIIIASGASPRIPKIPGLEQINYLTSETIWGLQTLPQHLLIMGAGPIGCELAQAMQRLGARVTLVGPHLLPKEDEDATQLVLAALQDEGVEVLLGYRVEQFFARSGEQVALATSAEGAQHEIVFDQVLIALGRQARTGNMGLESMGIECNPDGTLVVDEYLRTRFPNIYACGDVAGPYQFTHAAAHQAWYATVNALFGRFKKFKVDYRVMPRVTFTDPEIAQVGLTENMAREQGVEYEVTRYGLDDLDRALAENSASGFVKVLTEPGKDRILGASIVGAHAGELIAELVLAMKQGIGLKKILGTIHSYPTMSEANKFAAGNWQKAHSPERLLRWIEKYHRWQRH
;
A
#
# COMPACT_ATOMS: atom_id res chain seq x y z
N MET A 1 24.26 24.29 -17.30
CA MET A 1 22.83 24.52 -17.63
C MET A 1 22.67 24.49 -19.14
N PRO A 2 21.68 23.81 -19.73
CA PRO A 2 21.54 23.75 -21.19
C PRO A 2 21.25 25.15 -21.78
N ILE A 3 21.77 25.43 -22.99
CA ILE A 3 21.67 26.71 -23.72
C ILE A 3 20.24 27.26 -23.76
N LYS A 4 19.26 26.38 -23.93
CA LYS A 4 17.82 26.74 -23.95
C LYS A 4 17.36 27.37 -22.62
N LYS A 5 17.82 26.89 -21.46
CA LYS A 5 17.44 27.46 -20.15
C LYS A 5 18.04 28.85 -19.95
N ILE A 6 19.28 29.06 -20.42
CA ILE A 6 19.96 30.36 -20.35
C ILE A 6 19.24 31.38 -21.23
N ALA A 7 18.91 31.03 -22.48
CA ALA A 7 18.16 31.89 -23.38
C ALA A 7 16.78 32.26 -22.80
N THR A 8 16.05 31.31 -22.21
CA THR A 8 14.76 31.59 -21.56
C THR A 8 14.90 32.55 -20.38
N LEU A 9 15.93 32.41 -19.53
CA LEU A 9 16.17 33.33 -18.41
C LEU A 9 16.51 34.75 -18.89
N ILE A 10 17.31 34.88 -19.95
CA ILE A 10 17.64 36.17 -20.55
C ILE A 10 16.38 36.87 -21.08
N VAL A 11 15.51 36.15 -21.81
CA VAL A 11 14.24 36.70 -22.31
C VAL A 11 13.35 37.14 -21.15
N ILE A 12 13.24 36.34 -20.08
CA ILE A 12 12.46 36.71 -18.89
C ILE A 12 13.01 37.98 -18.25
N ALA A 13 14.34 38.06 -18.07
CA ALA A 13 14.99 39.23 -17.49
C ALA A 13 14.76 40.49 -18.34
N LEU A 14 14.86 40.38 -19.67
CA LEU A 14 14.60 41.50 -20.59
C LEU A 14 13.16 41.99 -20.52
N VAL A 15 12.18 41.09 -20.42
CA VAL A 15 10.76 41.49 -20.31
C VAL A 15 10.46 42.15 -18.95
N VAL A 16 11.02 41.65 -17.86
CA VAL A 16 10.88 42.26 -16.52
C VAL A 16 11.55 43.64 -16.49
N VAL A 17 12.75 43.76 -17.05
CA VAL A 17 13.46 45.04 -17.15
C VAL A 17 12.68 46.03 -18.02
N ALA A 18 12.13 45.59 -19.16
CA ALA A 18 11.26 46.43 -19.98
C ALA A 18 10.00 46.87 -19.22
N TYR A 19 9.35 45.98 -18.47
CA TYR A 19 8.20 46.32 -17.64
C TYR A 19 8.53 47.40 -16.59
N LEU A 20 9.71 47.34 -15.98
CA LEU A 20 10.14 48.34 -14.99
C LEU A 20 10.57 49.67 -15.64
N ILE A 21 11.25 49.63 -16.79
CA ILE A 21 11.73 50.84 -17.49
C ILE A 21 10.57 51.63 -18.10
N PHE A 22 9.57 50.95 -18.68
CA PHE A 22 8.44 51.59 -19.37
C PHE A 22 7.24 51.86 -18.45
N ASP A 23 7.46 51.95 -17.14
CA ASP A 23 6.44 52.16 -16.12
C ASP A 23 5.20 51.26 -16.35
N GLY A 24 5.43 49.96 -16.35
CA GLY A 24 4.43 48.96 -16.72
C GLY A 24 3.18 48.94 -15.82
N GLN A 25 3.21 49.65 -14.69
CA GLN A 25 2.06 49.81 -13.81
C GLN A 25 0.94 50.64 -14.44
N GLN A 26 1.28 51.58 -15.33
CA GLN A 26 0.29 52.40 -16.05
C GLN A 26 -0.72 51.53 -16.84
N TYR A 27 -0.27 50.40 -17.38
CA TYR A 27 -1.09 49.45 -18.13
C TYR A 27 -1.95 48.54 -17.25
N LEU A 28 -1.89 48.66 -15.92
CA LEU A 28 -2.78 47.97 -14.99
C LEU A 28 -3.92 48.88 -14.52
N HIS A 29 -3.96 50.15 -14.95
CA HIS A 29 -5.01 51.10 -14.59
C HIS A 29 -6.19 51.07 -15.58
N PRO A 30 -7.45 51.09 -15.10
CA PRO A 30 -8.63 51.09 -15.96
C PRO A 30 -8.69 52.28 -16.93
N HIS A 31 -8.24 53.46 -16.48
CA HIS A 31 -8.31 54.71 -17.25
C HIS A 31 -7.54 54.67 -18.58
N PHE A 32 -6.38 53.99 -18.61
CA PHE A 32 -5.57 53.83 -19.82
C PHE A 32 -6.35 53.15 -20.96
N TYR A 33 -7.09 52.10 -20.61
CA TYR A 33 -7.86 51.33 -21.57
C TYR A 33 -9.20 52.01 -21.89
N GLN A 34 -9.81 52.73 -20.94
CA GLN A 34 -11.05 53.49 -21.19
C GLN A 34 -10.84 54.60 -22.24
N SER A 35 -9.74 55.36 -22.16
CA SER A 35 -9.42 56.41 -23.13
C SER A 35 -9.08 55.85 -24.51
N LEU A 36 -8.35 54.72 -24.56
CA LEU A 36 -7.98 54.08 -25.82
C LEU A 36 -9.18 53.38 -26.48
N TYR A 37 -10.10 52.84 -25.67
CA TYR A 37 -11.31 52.16 -26.16
C TYR A 37 -12.26 53.14 -26.86
N SER A 38 -12.38 54.39 -26.38
CA SER A 38 -13.20 55.41 -27.04
C SER A 38 -12.70 55.83 -28.41
N GLU A 39 -11.38 55.73 -28.66
CA GLU A 39 -10.77 56.12 -29.94
C GLU A 39 -10.61 54.93 -30.90
N GLN A 40 -10.14 53.78 -30.40
CA GLN A 40 -9.83 52.60 -31.21
C GLN A 40 -10.17 51.27 -30.49
N PRO A 41 -11.44 50.82 -30.54
CA PRO A 41 -11.90 49.63 -29.81
C PRO A 41 -11.16 48.33 -30.15
N ARG A 42 -10.87 48.09 -31.44
CA ARG A 42 -10.20 46.87 -31.92
C ARG A 42 -8.73 46.80 -31.50
N LEU A 43 -8.03 47.94 -31.59
CA LEU A 43 -6.64 48.05 -31.16
C LEU A 43 -6.54 47.87 -29.64
N THR A 44 -7.48 48.47 -28.90
CA THR A 44 -7.56 48.33 -27.44
C THR A 44 -7.77 46.88 -27.01
N ALA A 45 -8.64 46.12 -27.71
CA ALA A 45 -8.82 44.69 -27.45
C ALA A 45 -7.55 43.87 -27.72
N ALA A 46 -6.82 44.15 -28.80
CA ALA A 46 -5.57 43.46 -29.14
C ALA A 46 -4.45 43.75 -28.13
N ILE A 47 -4.27 45.02 -27.75
CA ILE A 47 -3.29 45.44 -26.75
C ILE A 47 -3.61 44.82 -25.40
N TYR A 48 -4.87 44.91 -24.94
CA TYR A 48 -5.33 44.28 -23.71
C TYR A 48 -5.06 42.77 -23.72
N PHE A 49 -5.38 42.07 -24.81
CA PHE A 49 -5.15 40.64 -24.95
C PHE A 49 -3.67 40.27 -24.79
N VAL A 50 -2.77 40.97 -25.49
CA VAL A 50 -1.32 40.72 -25.41
C VAL A 50 -0.81 40.98 -24.00
N ILE A 51 -1.17 42.12 -23.39
CA ILE A 51 -0.77 42.46 -22.03
C ILE A 51 -1.23 41.40 -21.04
N TYR A 52 -2.47 40.93 -21.17
CA TYR A 52 -3.02 39.89 -20.30
C TYR A 52 -2.25 38.58 -20.43
N VAL A 53 -1.97 38.12 -21.66
CA VAL A 53 -1.20 36.89 -21.92
C VAL A 53 0.19 36.99 -21.30
N VAL A 54 0.87 38.12 -21.48
CA VAL A 54 2.20 38.36 -20.92
C VAL A 54 2.12 38.38 -19.39
N ALA A 55 1.25 39.19 -18.79
CA ALA A 55 1.11 39.30 -17.35
C ALA A 55 0.82 37.94 -16.68
N THR A 56 -0.07 37.15 -17.29
CA THR A 56 -0.39 35.80 -16.81
C THR A 56 0.77 34.81 -17.03
N GLY A 57 1.47 34.91 -18.16
CA GLY A 57 2.63 34.07 -18.49
C GLY A 57 3.82 34.27 -17.57
N PHE A 58 4.04 35.50 -17.13
CA PHE A 58 5.04 35.83 -16.12
C PHE A 58 4.54 35.68 -14.69
N SER A 59 3.29 35.23 -14.51
CA SER A 59 2.68 35.03 -13.19
C SER A 59 2.71 36.30 -12.33
N LEU A 60 2.56 37.47 -12.94
CA LEU A 60 2.60 38.75 -12.23
C LEU A 60 1.40 38.88 -11.27
N PRO A 61 1.62 39.34 -10.01
CA PRO A 61 0.52 39.64 -9.09
C PRO A 61 -0.29 40.82 -9.66
N GLY A 62 -1.46 40.55 -10.23
CA GLY A 62 -2.27 41.58 -10.89
C GLY A 62 -3.16 41.07 -12.03
N ALA A 63 -2.94 39.84 -12.54
CA ALA A 63 -3.77 39.27 -13.60
C ALA A 63 -5.27 39.18 -13.25
N ALA A 64 -5.61 39.01 -11.97
CA ALA A 64 -7.00 39.03 -11.50
C ALA A 64 -7.64 40.43 -11.64
N LEU A 65 -6.87 41.50 -11.45
CA LEU A 65 -7.32 42.88 -11.67
C LEU A 65 -7.59 43.10 -13.16
N LEU A 66 -6.74 42.59 -14.04
CA LEU A 66 -6.97 42.63 -15.48
C LEU A 66 -8.29 41.95 -15.86
N THR A 67 -8.65 40.81 -15.25
CA THR A 67 -9.96 40.16 -15.50
C THR A 67 -11.14 41.10 -15.22
N ILE A 68 -11.09 41.84 -14.11
CA ILE A 68 -12.14 42.80 -13.70
C ILE A 68 -12.15 43.99 -14.68
N ILE A 69 -10.97 44.52 -15.03
CA ILE A 69 -10.82 45.59 -16.03
C ILE A 69 -11.42 45.16 -17.39
N GLY A 70 -11.20 43.91 -17.80
CA GLY A 70 -11.80 43.37 -19.02
C GLY A 70 -13.32 43.43 -19.03
N GLY A 71 -13.96 43.18 -17.90
CA GLY A 71 -15.41 43.33 -17.73
C GLY A 71 -15.86 44.79 -17.75
N MET A 72 -15.13 45.65 -17.05
CA MET A 72 -15.41 47.09 -16.96
C MET A 72 -15.40 47.79 -18.32
N ILE A 73 -14.56 47.33 -19.25
CA ILE A 73 -14.29 48.02 -20.51
C ILE A 73 -15.02 47.40 -21.70
N PHE A 74 -15.01 46.07 -21.79
CA PHE A 74 -15.55 45.35 -22.95
C PHE A 74 -16.96 44.77 -22.68
N GLY A 75 -17.47 44.89 -21.46
CA GLY A 75 -18.71 44.27 -21.03
C GLY A 75 -18.60 42.74 -20.89
N LEU A 76 -19.70 42.09 -20.52
CA LEU A 76 -19.70 40.68 -20.16
C LEU A 76 -19.23 39.76 -21.30
N TRP A 77 -19.90 39.76 -22.45
CA TRP A 77 -19.65 38.77 -23.50
C TRP A 77 -18.28 38.92 -24.17
N THR A 78 -17.92 40.14 -24.56
CA THR A 78 -16.62 40.43 -25.19
C THR A 78 -15.48 40.29 -24.17
N GLY A 79 -15.69 40.72 -22.93
CA GLY A 79 -14.73 40.55 -21.84
C GLY A 79 -14.46 39.07 -21.54
N VAL A 80 -15.50 38.23 -21.48
CA VAL A 80 -15.36 36.78 -21.26
C VAL A 80 -14.56 36.15 -22.40
N LEU A 81 -14.85 36.51 -23.66
CA LEU A 81 -14.14 35.97 -24.81
C LEU A 81 -12.65 36.35 -24.77
N LEU A 82 -12.33 37.62 -24.60
CA LEU A 82 -10.94 38.09 -24.55
C LEU A 82 -10.17 37.48 -23.37
N VAL A 83 -10.74 37.55 -22.16
CA VAL A 83 -10.09 37.05 -20.94
C VAL A 83 -9.94 35.54 -20.96
N SER A 84 -10.95 34.79 -21.43
CA SER A 84 -10.89 33.32 -21.41
C SER A 84 -9.72 32.80 -22.24
N PHE A 85 -9.53 33.32 -23.46
CA PHE A 85 -8.42 32.89 -24.32
C PHE A 85 -7.08 33.47 -23.86
N ALA A 86 -7.03 34.74 -23.44
CA ALA A 86 -5.80 35.36 -22.96
C ALA A 86 -5.26 34.67 -21.70
N SER A 87 -6.14 34.34 -20.76
CA SER A 87 -5.77 33.64 -19.52
C SER A 87 -5.27 32.22 -19.77
N SER A 88 -5.88 31.46 -20.68
CA SER A 88 -5.44 30.10 -21.01
C SER A 88 -4.10 30.07 -21.76
N LEU A 89 -3.89 31.01 -22.69
CA LEU A 89 -2.61 31.14 -23.39
C LEU A 89 -1.49 31.58 -22.43
N GLY A 90 -1.75 32.60 -21.62
CA GLY A 90 -0.81 33.05 -20.60
C GLY A 90 -0.50 31.96 -19.57
N ALA A 91 -1.53 31.23 -19.08
CA ALA A 91 -1.32 30.10 -18.18
C ALA A 91 -0.46 29.00 -18.81
N THR A 92 -0.63 28.76 -20.11
CA THR A 92 0.18 27.77 -20.85
C THR A 92 1.63 28.25 -21.01
N LEU A 93 1.85 29.55 -21.19
CA LEU A 93 3.20 30.13 -21.20
C LEU A 93 3.90 29.96 -19.84
N ALA A 94 3.23 30.31 -18.73
CA ALA A 94 3.75 30.11 -17.37
C ALA A 94 4.08 28.64 -17.08
N PHE A 95 3.18 27.74 -17.50
CA PHE A 95 3.36 26.30 -17.41
C PHE A 95 4.61 25.82 -18.17
N LEU A 96 4.82 26.30 -19.41
CA LEU A 96 5.98 25.93 -20.22
C LEU A 96 7.28 26.45 -19.62
N VAL A 97 7.28 27.69 -19.13
CA VAL A 97 8.44 28.28 -18.44
C VAL A 97 8.81 27.45 -17.21
N SER A 98 7.85 27.12 -16.35
CA SER A 98 8.08 26.24 -15.19
C SER A 98 8.61 24.86 -15.60
N ARG A 99 8.01 24.27 -16.63
CA ARG A 99 8.43 22.97 -17.17
C ARG A 99 9.86 22.97 -17.67
N LEU A 100 10.27 24.01 -18.40
CA LEU A 100 11.60 24.09 -19.01
C LEU A 100 12.67 24.40 -17.96
N LEU A 101 12.38 25.30 -17.02
CA LEU A 101 13.38 25.76 -16.06
C LEU A 101 13.50 24.82 -14.86
N LEU A 102 12.38 24.42 -14.27
CA LEU A 102 12.34 23.88 -12.91
C LEU A 102 12.03 22.37 -12.83
N ARG A 103 11.36 21.78 -13.83
CA ARG A 103 10.86 20.40 -13.75
C ARG A 103 11.94 19.39 -13.36
N ASP A 104 13.05 19.34 -14.09
CA ASP A 104 14.10 18.33 -13.85
C ASP A 104 14.68 18.46 -12.44
N TRP A 105 14.96 19.70 -12.01
CA TRP A 105 15.52 19.97 -10.69
C TRP A 105 14.55 19.59 -9.57
N VAL A 106 13.27 19.97 -9.70
CA VAL A 106 12.23 19.63 -8.71
C VAL A 106 11.97 18.13 -8.67
N GLN A 107 11.85 17.47 -9.83
CA GLN A 107 11.56 16.04 -9.91
C GLN A 107 12.70 15.21 -9.32
N THR A 108 13.96 15.63 -9.51
CA THR A 108 15.11 14.98 -8.88
C THR A 108 15.16 15.24 -7.38
N ARG A 109 14.99 16.49 -6.93
CA ARG A 109 15.13 16.87 -5.51
C ARG A 109 13.98 16.37 -4.62
N PHE A 110 12.76 16.28 -5.16
CA PHE A 110 11.55 15.91 -4.42
C PHE A 110 10.92 14.61 -4.92
N SER A 111 11.70 13.75 -5.56
CA SER A 111 11.26 12.47 -6.15
C SER A 111 10.40 11.63 -5.20
N ARG A 112 10.78 11.56 -3.91
CA ARG A 112 10.07 10.83 -2.84
C ARG A 112 8.62 11.28 -2.65
N TYR A 113 8.37 12.59 -2.67
CA TYR A 113 7.03 13.16 -2.46
C TYR A 113 6.22 13.17 -3.76
N LEU A 114 6.89 13.42 -4.89
CA LEU A 114 6.24 13.58 -6.18
C LEU A 114 5.90 12.26 -6.86
N GLY A 115 6.51 11.13 -6.51
CA GLY A 115 6.22 9.83 -7.15
C GLY A 115 4.75 9.42 -7.08
N VAL A 116 4.11 9.54 -5.91
CA VAL A 116 2.67 9.25 -5.74
C VAL A 116 1.81 10.25 -6.51
N VAL A 117 2.16 11.53 -6.43
CA VAL A 117 1.43 12.62 -7.10
C VAL A 117 1.52 12.48 -8.62
N ASN A 118 2.70 12.18 -9.15
CA ASN A 118 2.97 11.98 -10.57
C ASN A 118 2.12 10.84 -11.14
N ARG A 119 2.03 9.70 -10.45
CA ARG A 119 1.16 8.57 -10.87
C ARG A 119 -0.31 9.00 -10.88
N GLY A 120 -0.75 9.73 -9.87
CA GLY A 120 -2.09 10.32 -9.83
C GLY A 120 -2.36 11.25 -11.02
N VAL A 121 -1.44 12.18 -11.31
CA VAL A 121 -1.58 13.14 -12.41
C VAL A 121 -1.46 12.47 -13.78
N GLN A 122 -0.70 11.38 -13.93
CA GLN A 122 -0.67 10.61 -15.18
C GLN A 122 -2.04 9.97 -15.47
N LYS A 123 -2.69 9.40 -14.45
CA LYS A 123 -3.98 8.72 -14.58
C LYS A 123 -5.15 9.71 -14.72
N ASP A 124 -5.22 10.71 -13.84
CA ASP A 124 -6.38 11.61 -13.67
C ASP A 124 -5.98 13.11 -13.73
N GLY A 125 -4.85 13.47 -14.34
CA GLY A 125 -4.30 14.84 -14.32
C GLY A 125 -5.22 15.93 -14.85
N ALA A 126 -6.03 15.62 -15.86
CA ALA A 126 -7.06 16.54 -16.34
C ALA A 126 -8.10 16.84 -15.26
N PHE A 127 -8.51 15.82 -14.50
CA PHE A 127 -9.46 15.98 -13.40
C PHE A 127 -8.87 16.77 -12.23
N TYR A 128 -7.61 16.50 -11.86
CA TYR A 128 -6.91 17.27 -10.83
C TYR A 128 -6.81 18.75 -11.20
N LEU A 129 -6.35 19.05 -12.41
CA LEU A 129 -6.24 20.41 -12.90
C LEU A 129 -7.61 21.11 -12.94
N PHE A 130 -8.62 20.44 -13.51
CA PHE A 130 -9.97 20.99 -13.53
C PHE A 130 -10.47 21.31 -12.12
N SER A 131 -10.32 20.38 -11.18
CA SER A 131 -10.75 20.57 -9.78
C SER A 131 -10.02 21.74 -9.11
N LEU A 132 -8.70 21.85 -9.30
CA LEU A 132 -7.90 22.94 -8.73
C LEU A 132 -8.33 24.31 -9.26
N ARG A 133 -8.70 24.41 -10.55
CA ARG A 133 -9.18 25.67 -11.15
C ARG A 133 -10.51 26.15 -10.59
N LEU A 134 -11.29 25.25 -10.00
CA LEU A 134 -12.59 25.57 -9.44
C LEU A 134 -12.49 26.03 -7.98
N ILE A 135 -11.36 25.81 -7.31
CA ILE A 135 -11.14 26.23 -5.92
C ILE A 135 -10.70 27.71 -5.91
N PRO A 136 -11.55 28.66 -5.45
CA PRO A 136 -11.22 30.09 -5.55
C PRO A 136 -10.04 30.53 -4.68
N VAL A 137 -9.74 29.75 -3.64
CA VAL A 137 -8.70 30.06 -2.63
C VAL A 137 -7.28 29.86 -3.15
N ILE A 138 -7.08 29.01 -4.17
CA ILE A 138 -5.75 28.71 -4.69
C ILE A 138 -5.40 29.73 -5.78
N PRO A 139 -4.32 30.51 -5.64
CA PRO A 139 -3.96 31.50 -6.65
C PRO A 139 -3.67 30.83 -8.00
N PHE A 140 -4.31 31.29 -9.08
CA PHE A 140 -4.22 30.66 -10.40
C PHE A 140 -2.80 30.53 -10.95
N TRP A 141 -1.94 31.50 -10.64
CA TRP A 141 -0.53 31.48 -11.06
C TRP A 141 0.25 30.32 -10.43
N VAL A 142 -0.06 29.95 -9.17
CA VAL A 142 0.55 28.79 -8.50
C VAL A 142 0.19 27.51 -9.24
N ILE A 143 -1.07 27.34 -9.65
CA ILE A 143 -1.54 26.17 -10.40
C ILE A 143 -0.76 26.03 -11.71
N ASN A 144 -0.55 27.13 -12.44
CA ASN A 144 0.19 27.14 -13.71
C ASN A 144 1.62 26.59 -13.52
N LEU A 145 2.32 27.12 -12.52
CA LEU A 145 3.70 26.75 -12.23
C LEU A 145 3.80 25.30 -11.75
N VAL A 146 2.98 24.89 -10.77
CA VAL A 146 2.99 23.54 -10.20
C VAL A 146 2.70 22.49 -11.26
N MET A 147 1.68 22.70 -12.11
CA MET A 147 1.34 21.74 -13.15
C MET A 147 2.43 21.64 -14.23
N GLY A 148 3.21 22.70 -14.46
CA GLY A 148 4.39 22.66 -15.34
C GLY A 148 5.44 21.63 -14.89
N LEU A 149 5.55 21.43 -13.57
CA LEU A 149 6.44 20.45 -12.96
C LEU A 149 5.89 19.02 -13.07
N MET A 150 4.57 18.87 -13.21
CA MET A 150 3.87 17.58 -13.21
C MET A 150 3.82 16.92 -14.60
N PRO A 151 3.65 15.58 -14.70
CA PRO A 151 3.62 14.84 -15.96
C PRO A 151 2.27 14.95 -16.71
N ILE A 152 1.82 16.17 -17.00
CA ILE A 152 0.62 16.43 -17.82
C ILE A 152 0.97 16.93 -19.23
N PRO A 153 0.37 16.42 -20.32
CA PRO A 153 0.58 16.97 -21.66
C PRO A 153 0.16 18.44 -21.78
N VAL A 154 0.91 19.25 -22.53
CA VAL A 154 0.64 20.70 -22.74
C VAL A 154 -0.79 20.91 -23.29
N TRP A 155 -1.17 20.12 -24.29
CA TRP A 155 -2.49 20.16 -24.91
C TRP A 155 -3.63 19.90 -23.91
N ARG A 156 -3.44 18.91 -23.02
CA ARG A 156 -4.41 18.62 -21.96
C ARG A 156 -4.48 19.78 -20.96
N PHE A 157 -3.34 20.36 -20.58
CA PHE A 157 -3.30 21.51 -19.69
C PHE A 157 -4.08 22.72 -20.26
N TYR A 158 -3.90 23.02 -21.55
CA TYR A 158 -4.58 24.15 -22.22
C TYR A 158 -6.10 23.99 -22.19
N TRP A 159 -6.64 22.89 -22.75
CA TRP A 159 -8.10 22.72 -22.85
C TRP A 159 -8.80 22.60 -21.50
N VAL A 160 -8.16 21.92 -20.55
CA VAL A 160 -8.70 21.80 -19.20
C VAL A 160 -8.68 23.16 -18.50
N SER A 161 -7.64 23.98 -18.71
CA SER A 161 -7.60 25.35 -18.17
C SER A 161 -8.64 26.24 -18.84
N GLN A 162 -8.83 26.15 -20.16
CA GLN A 162 -9.86 26.89 -20.88
C GLN A 162 -11.26 26.58 -20.33
N LEU A 163 -11.58 25.30 -20.16
CA LEU A 163 -12.85 24.87 -19.61
C LEU A 163 -12.99 25.23 -18.12
N GLY A 164 -11.94 24.98 -17.32
CA GLY A 164 -11.96 25.12 -15.87
C GLY A 164 -11.95 26.55 -15.38
N MET A 165 -11.35 27.48 -16.14
CA MET A 165 -11.34 28.90 -15.79
C MET A 165 -12.58 29.63 -16.27
N LEU A 166 -13.32 29.10 -17.26
CA LEU A 166 -14.45 29.79 -17.90
C LEU A 166 -15.51 30.26 -16.88
N ALA A 167 -15.89 29.39 -15.93
CA ALA A 167 -16.86 29.75 -14.89
C ALA A 167 -16.37 30.92 -14.01
N GLY A 168 -15.11 30.85 -13.56
CA GLY A 168 -14.49 31.95 -12.81
C GLY A 168 -14.37 33.23 -13.64
N THR A 169 -13.95 33.11 -14.90
CA THR A 169 -13.88 34.24 -15.84
C THR A 169 -15.24 34.92 -15.99
N ILE A 170 -16.32 34.17 -16.19
CA ILE A 170 -17.68 34.73 -16.27
C ILE A 170 -18.01 35.52 -15.00
N VAL A 171 -17.73 34.96 -13.81
CA VAL A 171 -18.03 35.63 -12.53
C VAL A 171 -17.22 36.92 -12.36
N TYR A 172 -15.91 36.88 -12.57
CA TYR A 172 -15.05 38.06 -12.36
C TYR A 172 -15.23 39.13 -13.45
N VAL A 173 -15.49 38.73 -14.70
CA VAL A 173 -15.81 39.67 -15.78
C VAL A 173 -17.19 40.28 -15.53
N ASN A 174 -18.18 39.51 -15.07
CA ASN A 174 -19.49 40.05 -14.69
C ASN A 174 -19.37 41.05 -13.54
N ALA A 175 -18.61 40.72 -12.51
CA ALA A 175 -18.30 41.64 -11.42
C ALA A 175 -17.67 42.94 -11.93
N GLY A 176 -16.71 42.85 -12.87
CA GLY A 176 -16.11 44.01 -13.51
C GLY A 176 -17.09 44.85 -14.34
N ALA A 177 -17.99 44.20 -15.08
CA ALA A 177 -19.02 44.88 -15.86
C ALA A 177 -20.03 45.62 -14.96
N GLU A 178 -20.42 45.02 -13.83
CA GLU A 178 -21.27 45.67 -12.83
C GLU A 178 -20.56 46.85 -12.15
N ILE A 179 -19.31 46.67 -11.70
CA ILE A 179 -18.51 47.75 -11.08
C ILE A 179 -18.29 48.91 -12.04
N GLY A 180 -18.04 48.64 -13.33
CA GLY A 180 -17.88 49.67 -14.36
C GLY A 180 -19.12 50.54 -14.60
N SER A 181 -20.31 50.06 -14.18
CA SER A 181 -21.57 50.78 -14.34
C SER A 181 -21.98 51.64 -13.12
N LEU A 182 -21.25 51.54 -12.01
CA LEU A 182 -21.58 52.23 -10.74
C LEU A 182 -20.73 53.50 -10.57
N GLN A 183 -21.38 54.64 -10.29
CA GLN A 183 -20.71 55.95 -10.08
C GLN A 183 -20.16 56.15 -8.65
N GLU A 184 -20.55 55.32 -7.65
CA GLU A 184 -20.01 55.38 -6.28
C GLU A 184 -19.76 53.97 -5.69
N LEU A 185 -18.55 53.76 -5.13
CA LEU A 185 -18.10 52.51 -4.53
C LEU A 185 -18.44 52.47 -3.02
N SER A 186 -19.60 51.91 -2.67
CA SER A 186 -20.02 51.64 -1.28
C SER A 186 -19.98 50.13 -0.99
N ALA A 187 -19.64 49.73 0.24
CA ALA A 187 -19.64 48.31 0.63
C ALA A 187 -21.03 47.65 0.47
N ALA A 188 -22.12 48.44 0.53
CA ALA A 188 -23.48 47.96 0.30
C ALA A 188 -23.84 47.82 -1.20
N SER A 189 -23.15 48.53 -2.11
CA SER A 189 -23.34 48.40 -3.56
C SER A 189 -22.50 47.27 -4.19
N ILE A 190 -21.50 46.76 -3.47
CA ILE A 190 -20.63 45.66 -3.91
C ILE A 190 -21.24 44.28 -3.57
N LEU A 191 -22.01 44.15 -2.48
CA LEU A 191 -22.62 42.88 -2.05
C LEU A 191 -24.04 42.69 -2.63
N THR A 192 -24.19 42.77 -3.95
CA THR A 192 -25.49 42.50 -4.59
C THR A 192 -25.87 41.02 -4.44
N PRO A 193 -27.17 40.68 -4.35
CA PRO A 193 -27.62 39.28 -4.33
C PRO A 193 -27.10 38.46 -5.52
N GLY A 194 -26.91 39.08 -6.69
CA GLY A 194 -26.34 38.45 -7.88
C GLY A 194 -24.86 38.09 -7.75
N LEU A 195 -24.05 38.98 -7.15
CA LEU A 195 -22.64 38.72 -6.88
C LEU A 195 -22.46 37.64 -5.81
N LEU A 196 -23.25 37.71 -4.72
CA LEU A 196 -23.25 36.69 -3.66
C LEU A 196 -23.66 35.30 -4.20
N LEU A 197 -24.68 35.23 -5.06
CA LEU A 197 -25.08 33.99 -5.71
C LEU A 197 -23.97 33.45 -6.61
N SER A 198 -23.27 34.31 -7.34
CA SER A 198 -22.18 33.94 -8.23
C SER A 198 -20.96 33.38 -7.46
N PHE A 199 -20.60 33.96 -6.31
CA PHE A 199 -19.57 33.41 -5.42
C PHE A 199 -19.99 32.10 -4.75
N LEU A 200 -21.26 31.99 -4.33
CA LEU A 200 -21.80 30.74 -3.78
C LEU A 200 -21.80 29.61 -4.82
N LEU A 201 -22.23 29.90 -6.06
CA LEU A 201 -22.19 28.96 -7.17
C LEU A 201 -20.75 28.55 -7.49
N LEU A 202 -19.80 29.50 -7.50
CA LEU A 202 -18.37 29.20 -7.70
C LEU A 202 -17.81 28.29 -6.60
N ALA A 203 -18.21 28.49 -5.34
CA ALA A 203 -17.80 27.66 -4.21
C ALA A 203 -18.41 26.24 -4.23
N ILE A 204 -19.65 26.10 -4.69
CA ILE A 204 -20.37 24.81 -4.77
C ILE A 204 -19.99 24.02 -6.02
N PHE A 205 -19.66 24.70 -7.12
CA PHE A 205 -19.39 24.10 -8.42
C PHE A 205 -18.36 22.95 -8.41
N PRO A 206 -17.20 23.00 -7.71
CA PRO A 206 -16.28 21.88 -7.65
C PRO A 206 -16.91 20.59 -7.11
N TYR A 207 -17.77 20.70 -6.09
CA TYR A 207 -18.45 19.56 -5.48
C TYR A 207 -19.49 18.98 -6.44
N VAL A 208 -20.26 19.83 -7.10
CA VAL A 208 -21.25 19.43 -8.11
C VAL A 208 -20.57 18.78 -9.32
N ALA A 209 -19.52 19.40 -9.84
CA ALA A 209 -18.77 18.86 -10.98
C ALA A 209 -18.13 17.51 -10.65
N ARG A 210 -17.55 17.36 -9.45
CA ARG A 210 -17.02 16.08 -8.96
C ARG A 210 -18.12 15.03 -8.83
N ALA A 211 -19.25 15.36 -8.22
CA ALA A 211 -20.37 14.44 -8.06
C ALA A 211 -20.93 13.99 -9.43
N LEU A 212 -21.06 14.91 -10.37
CA LEU A 212 -21.53 14.64 -11.73
C LEU A 212 -20.55 13.75 -12.50
N LEU A 213 -19.24 13.98 -12.37
CA LEU A 213 -18.22 13.13 -12.96
C LEU A 213 -18.20 11.72 -12.36
N GLU A 214 -18.32 11.59 -11.03
CA GLU A 214 -18.45 10.29 -10.37
C GLU A 214 -19.71 9.55 -10.84
N LEU A 215 -20.81 10.27 -11.05
CA LEU A 215 -22.04 9.72 -11.59
C LEU A 215 -21.89 9.26 -13.05
N ILE A 216 -21.19 10.03 -13.89
CA ILE A 216 -20.86 9.63 -15.27
C ILE A 216 -19.95 8.40 -15.28
N LYS A 217 -18.88 8.39 -14.48
CA LYS A 217 -17.96 7.24 -14.35
C LYS A 217 -18.72 5.99 -13.91
N ARG A 218 -19.62 6.12 -12.94
CA ARG A 218 -20.48 5.03 -12.45
C ARG A 218 -21.44 4.52 -13.53
N ARG A 219 -22.13 5.42 -14.24
CA ARG A 219 -23.00 5.04 -15.38
C ARG A 219 -22.22 4.33 -16.48
N ARG A 220 -21.01 4.80 -16.78
CA ARG A 220 -20.12 4.18 -17.77
C ARG A 220 -19.66 2.79 -17.34
N ALA A 221 -19.32 2.62 -16.06
CA ALA A 221 -18.90 1.34 -15.50
C ALA A 221 -20.01 0.28 -15.62
N TYR A 222 -21.27 0.65 -15.43
CA TYR A 222 -22.42 -0.26 -15.51
C TYR A 222 -23.08 -0.35 -16.90
N ARG A 223 -22.50 0.27 -17.93
CA ARG A 223 -23.08 0.21 -19.27
C ARG A 223 -23.15 -1.24 -19.75
N GLY A 224 -24.33 -1.67 -20.19
CA GLY A 224 -24.58 -3.04 -20.63
C GLY A 224 -25.16 -3.97 -19.57
N TYR A 225 -25.32 -3.49 -18.33
CA TYR A 225 -25.92 -4.26 -17.24
C TYR A 225 -27.23 -3.61 -16.76
N THR A 226 -28.21 -4.45 -16.43
CA THR A 226 -29.49 -4.02 -15.85
C THR A 226 -29.45 -4.18 -14.34
N ARG A 227 -29.73 -3.11 -13.60
CA ARG A 227 -29.77 -3.16 -12.14
C ARG A 227 -31.12 -3.76 -11.68
N PRO A 228 -31.12 -4.81 -10.83
CA PRO A 228 -32.34 -5.33 -10.22
C PRO A 228 -33.11 -4.27 -9.42
N ALA A 229 -34.45 -4.34 -9.43
CA ALA A 229 -35.30 -3.42 -8.68
C ALA A 229 -35.22 -3.66 -7.15
N LYS A 230 -35.04 -4.92 -6.75
CA LYS A 230 -34.81 -5.38 -5.38
C LYS A 230 -33.61 -6.32 -5.37
N PHE A 231 -32.93 -6.38 -4.24
CA PHE A 231 -31.84 -7.34 -4.01
C PHE A 231 -32.26 -8.37 -2.97
N ASP A 232 -31.86 -9.62 -3.17
CA ASP A 232 -32.01 -10.70 -2.19
C ASP A 232 -31.11 -10.47 -0.98
N ARG A 233 -29.92 -9.88 -1.22
CA ARG A 233 -28.90 -9.60 -0.21
C ARG A 233 -28.33 -8.20 -0.33
N ASN A 234 -27.80 -7.68 0.78
CA ASN A 234 -27.01 -6.46 0.77
C ASN A 234 -25.55 -6.74 0.39
N LEU A 235 -25.05 -7.94 0.73
CA LEU A 235 -23.68 -8.36 0.47
C LEU A 235 -23.64 -9.86 0.12
N VAL A 236 -22.89 -10.20 -0.92
CA VAL A 236 -22.44 -11.58 -1.20
C VAL A 236 -20.92 -11.61 -1.05
N VAL A 237 -20.42 -12.60 -0.31
CA VAL A 237 -18.99 -12.83 -0.09
C VAL A 237 -18.62 -14.16 -0.74
N ILE A 238 -17.61 -14.15 -1.61
CA ILE A 238 -17.14 -15.35 -2.31
C ILE A 238 -15.81 -15.80 -1.72
N GLY A 239 -15.79 -16.97 -1.09
CA GLY A 239 -14.67 -17.56 -0.37
C GLY A 239 -14.81 -17.38 1.15
N ALA A 240 -14.68 -18.47 1.90
CA ALA A 240 -14.76 -18.54 3.37
C ALA A 240 -13.38 -18.78 4.01
N GLY A 241 -12.33 -18.19 3.45
CA GLY A 241 -11.09 -17.93 4.18
C GLY A 241 -11.24 -16.72 5.11
N SER A 242 -10.16 -16.35 5.82
CA SER A 242 -10.22 -15.30 6.85
C SER A 242 -10.77 -13.96 6.37
N ALA A 243 -10.48 -13.54 5.13
CA ALA A 243 -11.08 -12.33 4.57
C ALA A 243 -12.60 -12.42 4.42
N GLY A 244 -13.10 -13.54 3.91
CA GLY A 244 -14.54 -13.72 3.69
C GLY A 244 -15.31 -13.95 4.99
N LEU A 245 -14.76 -14.76 5.88
CA LEU A 245 -15.30 -14.99 7.23
C LEU A 245 -15.42 -13.69 8.03
N VAL A 246 -14.39 -12.84 8.02
CA VAL A 246 -14.44 -11.54 8.70
C VAL A 246 -15.46 -10.60 8.01
N SER A 247 -15.51 -10.60 6.67
CA SER A 247 -16.47 -9.76 5.94
C SER A 247 -17.92 -10.14 6.24
N ALA A 248 -18.23 -11.45 6.23
CA ALA A 248 -19.56 -11.96 6.54
C ALA A 248 -19.93 -11.70 8.01
N TYR A 249 -18.99 -11.87 8.93
CA TYR A 249 -19.19 -11.56 10.35
C TYR A 249 -19.53 -10.08 10.57
N ILE A 250 -18.74 -9.16 10.01
CA ILE A 250 -18.97 -7.72 10.13
C ILE A 250 -20.33 -7.34 9.56
N ALA A 251 -20.67 -7.85 8.37
CA ALA A 251 -21.95 -7.57 7.73
C ALA A 251 -23.13 -8.06 8.58
N SER A 252 -23.05 -9.27 9.13
CA SER A 252 -24.12 -9.80 9.97
C SER A 252 -24.25 -9.06 11.30
N ALA A 253 -23.13 -8.68 11.92
CA ALA A 253 -23.11 -7.92 13.18
C ALA A 253 -23.88 -6.59 13.09
N ILE A 254 -23.89 -5.96 11.91
CA ILE A 254 -24.65 -4.73 11.63
C ILE A 254 -26.01 -4.97 10.97
N LYS A 255 -26.50 -6.22 11.03
CA LYS A 255 -27.82 -6.65 10.52
C LYS A 255 -28.00 -6.44 9.01
N SER A 256 -26.91 -6.53 8.25
CA SER A 256 -26.95 -6.56 6.78
C SER A 256 -27.25 -7.99 6.31
N GLY A 257 -28.19 -8.15 5.38
CA GLY A 257 -28.45 -9.46 4.77
C GLY A 257 -27.23 -9.90 3.97
N VAL A 258 -26.58 -10.98 4.38
CA VAL A 258 -25.31 -11.45 3.81
C VAL A 258 -25.37 -12.93 3.46
N THR A 259 -24.86 -13.26 2.27
CA THR A 259 -24.60 -14.64 1.86
C THR A 259 -23.10 -14.87 1.73
N LEU A 260 -22.59 -15.94 2.34
CA LEU A 260 -21.21 -16.40 2.25
C LEU A 260 -21.17 -17.68 1.42
N ILE A 261 -20.43 -17.66 0.32
CA ILE A 261 -20.32 -18.80 -0.61
C ILE A 261 -18.93 -19.41 -0.52
N GLU A 262 -18.85 -20.70 -0.25
CA GLU A 262 -17.58 -21.46 -0.20
C GLU A 262 -17.70 -22.75 -1.00
N LYS A 263 -16.72 -23.04 -1.86
CA LYS A 263 -16.75 -24.25 -2.70
C LYS A 263 -16.22 -25.49 -1.99
N GLN A 264 -15.33 -25.32 -1.01
CA GLN A 264 -14.66 -26.39 -0.28
C GLN A 264 -15.02 -26.35 1.21
N ARG A 265 -14.04 -26.50 2.10
CA ARG A 265 -14.21 -26.43 3.56
C ARG A 265 -14.09 -24.98 4.02
N MET A 266 -14.91 -24.62 5.00
CA MET A 266 -14.83 -23.31 5.66
C MET A 266 -13.47 -23.14 6.37
N GLY A 267 -13.09 -21.89 6.62
CA GLY A 267 -11.78 -21.53 7.21
C GLY A 267 -10.68 -21.28 6.19
N GLY A 268 -10.89 -21.73 4.94
CA GLY A 268 -9.92 -21.61 3.84
C GLY A 268 -8.55 -22.18 4.20
N ASP A 269 -7.50 -21.66 3.57
CA ASP A 269 -6.14 -22.16 3.75
C ASP A 269 -5.66 -22.05 5.20
N CYS A 270 -5.92 -20.93 5.88
CA CYS A 270 -5.35 -20.68 7.21
C CYS A 270 -5.65 -21.80 8.21
N LEU A 271 -6.91 -22.25 8.26
CA LEU A 271 -7.36 -23.33 9.13
C LEU A 271 -6.97 -24.71 8.57
N ASN A 272 -7.20 -24.95 7.27
CA ASN A 272 -7.17 -26.30 6.72
C ASN A 272 -5.80 -26.75 6.21
N THR A 273 -5.01 -25.84 5.65
CA THR A 273 -3.80 -26.16 4.87
C THR A 273 -2.64 -25.17 5.07
N GLY A 274 -2.73 -24.30 6.07
CA GLY A 274 -1.81 -23.18 6.24
C GLY A 274 -1.33 -23.05 7.68
N CYS A 275 -1.80 -22.00 8.35
CA CYS A 275 -1.23 -21.57 9.62
C CYS A 275 -1.46 -22.56 10.76
N VAL A 276 -2.69 -23.05 10.94
CA VAL A 276 -3.03 -23.98 12.03
C VAL A 276 -2.24 -25.30 11.90
N PRO A 277 -2.23 -25.98 10.74
CA PRO A 277 -1.44 -27.20 10.61
C PRO A 277 0.06 -26.96 10.74
N SER A 278 0.61 -25.90 10.13
CA SER A 278 2.04 -25.63 10.19
C SER A 278 2.51 -25.36 11.62
N LYS A 279 1.79 -24.51 12.38
CA LYS A 279 2.15 -24.20 13.77
C LYS A 279 1.99 -25.41 14.69
N SER A 280 1.03 -26.29 14.39
CA SER A 280 0.86 -27.55 15.13
C SER A 280 2.03 -28.51 14.92
N LEU A 281 2.52 -28.62 13.67
CA LEU A 281 3.69 -29.44 13.32
C LEU A 281 4.98 -28.87 13.92
N ILE A 282 5.18 -27.55 13.78
CA ILE A 282 6.34 -26.84 14.34
C ILE A 282 6.43 -27.02 15.86
N ARG A 283 5.29 -27.01 16.58
CA ARG A 283 5.34 -27.28 18.02
C ARG A 283 5.85 -28.69 18.33
N ALA A 284 5.42 -29.70 17.58
CA ALA A 284 5.90 -31.07 17.78
C ALA A 284 7.40 -31.19 17.48
N SER A 285 7.87 -30.57 16.40
CA SER A 285 9.29 -30.59 16.03
C SER A 285 10.18 -29.82 17.03
N ARG A 286 9.70 -28.69 17.58
CA ARG A 286 10.37 -27.96 18.67
C ARG A 286 10.60 -28.83 19.90
N VAL A 287 9.62 -29.66 20.28
CA VAL A 287 9.79 -30.60 21.42
C VAL A 287 10.90 -31.61 21.15
N VAL A 288 11.06 -32.09 19.91
CA VAL A 288 12.18 -32.99 19.57
C VAL A 288 13.52 -32.30 19.80
N LYS A 289 13.65 -31.04 19.40
CA LYS A 289 14.86 -30.23 19.64
C LYS A 289 15.08 -29.98 21.13
N GLU A 290 14.03 -29.67 21.90
CA GLU A 290 14.10 -29.51 23.36
C GLU A 290 14.62 -30.80 24.04
N ILE A 291 14.14 -31.98 23.63
CA ILE A 291 14.62 -33.28 24.13
C ILE A 291 16.11 -33.47 23.80
N GLN A 292 16.53 -33.17 22.56
CA GLN A 292 17.94 -33.27 22.16
C GLN A 292 18.87 -32.35 22.96
N ARG A 293 18.37 -31.19 23.38
CA ARG A 293 19.13 -30.21 24.18
C ARG A 293 18.94 -30.38 25.69
N ALA A 294 18.14 -31.35 26.13
CA ALA A 294 17.82 -31.54 27.55
C ALA A 294 19.07 -31.79 28.42
N THR A 295 20.13 -32.39 27.83
CA THR A 295 21.42 -32.61 28.51
C THR A 295 22.15 -31.32 28.86
N GLU A 296 21.94 -30.23 28.11
CA GLU A 296 22.45 -28.88 28.43
C GLU A 296 21.85 -28.35 29.75
N LEU A 297 20.69 -28.88 30.15
CA LEU A 297 19.99 -28.57 31.39
C LEU A 297 20.25 -29.62 32.49
N GLY A 298 21.17 -30.57 32.26
CA GLY A 298 21.44 -31.66 33.19
C GLY A 298 20.37 -32.77 33.20
N ILE A 299 19.50 -32.81 32.18
CA ILE A 299 18.46 -33.84 32.05
C ILE A 299 18.93 -34.88 31.03
N HIS A 300 19.15 -36.11 31.49
CA HIS A 300 19.57 -37.22 30.63
C HIS A 300 18.36 -37.97 30.09
N VAL A 301 18.20 -37.95 28.77
CA VAL A 301 17.14 -38.64 28.03
C VAL A 301 17.76 -39.35 26.81
N GLY A 302 17.14 -40.44 26.38
CA GLY A 302 17.56 -41.13 25.16
C GLY A 302 17.21 -40.35 23.89
N THR A 303 17.69 -40.82 22.73
CA THR A 303 17.32 -40.26 21.43
C THR A 303 15.80 -40.32 21.24
N PRO A 304 15.14 -39.20 20.88
CA PRO A 304 13.69 -39.17 20.67
C PRO A 304 13.29 -40.08 19.51
N SER A 305 12.30 -40.95 19.75
CA SER A 305 11.62 -41.73 18.70
C SER A 305 10.34 -41.01 18.30
N VAL A 306 10.19 -40.70 17.00
CA VAL A 306 9.06 -39.94 16.47
C VAL A 306 8.12 -40.85 15.69
N ASP A 307 6.89 -41.00 16.17
CA ASP A 307 5.80 -41.57 15.38
C ASP A 307 5.15 -40.46 14.54
N PHE A 308 5.58 -40.36 13.28
CA PHE A 308 5.10 -39.32 12.37
C PHE A 308 3.59 -39.41 12.10
N ALA A 309 3.02 -40.62 12.06
CA ALA A 309 1.58 -40.79 11.84
C ALA A 309 0.79 -40.22 13.02
N GLN A 310 1.25 -40.42 14.26
CA GLN A 310 0.65 -39.81 15.45
C GLN A 310 0.82 -38.29 15.47
N VAL A 311 1.98 -37.76 15.05
CA VAL A 311 2.20 -36.30 14.90
C VAL A 311 1.19 -35.71 13.91
N MET A 312 1.04 -36.31 12.74
CA MET A 312 0.06 -35.89 11.73
C MET A 312 -1.39 -36.09 12.20
N GLY A 313 -1.67 -37.13 12.98
CA GLY A 313 -2.95 -37.34 13.65
C GLY A 313 -3.29 -36.21 14.62
N ARG A 314 -2.29 -35.73 15.39
CA ARG A 314 -2.44 -34.55 16.25
C ARG A 314 -2.70 -33.29 15.44
N VAL A 315 -1.98 -33.06 14.34
CA VAL A 315 -2.24 -31.90 13.44
C VAL A 315 -3.70 -31.89 12.98
N LYS A 316 -4.21 -33.03 12.49
CA LYS A 316 -5.62 -33.19 12.08
C LYS A 316 -6.58 -32.99 13.26
N LYS A 317 -6.22 -33.43 14.48
CA LYS A 317 -7.02 -33.20 15.70
C LYS A 317 -7.13 -31.71 16.02
N VAL A 318 -6.03 -30.96 15.95
CA VAL A 318 -6.05 -29.51 16.21
C VAL A 318 -6.92 -28.78 15.19
N ILE A 319 -6.84 -29.13 13.89
CA ILE A 319 -7.74 -28.57 12.87
C ILE A 319 -9.20 -28.79 13.27
N ARG A 320 -9.59 -30.02 13.63
CA ARG A 320 -10.97 -30.34 14.05
C ARG A 320 -11.41 -29.61 15.33
N GLN A 321 -10.48 -29.24 16.21
CA GLN A 321 -10.81 -28.47 17.42
C GLN A 321 -11.07 -26.99 17.10
N VAL A 322 -10.42 -26.44 16.06
CA VAL A 322 -10.58 -25.05 15.64
C VAL A 322 -11.71 -24.90 14.61
N GLU A 323 -11.98 -25.91 13.79
CA GLU A 323 -13.00 -25.93 12.73
C GLU A 323 -14.40 -25.43 13.16
N PRO A 324 -14.93 -25.77 14.35
CA PRO A 324 -16.21 -25.23 14.82
C PRO A 324 -16.25 -23.70 14.90
N HIS A 325 -15.09 -23.04 15.00
CA HIS A 325 -15.01 -21.58 14.99
C HIS A 325 -15.27 -20.96 13.63
N ASP A 326 -15.10 -21.70 12.54
CA ASP A 326 -15.26 -21.21 11.17
C ASP A 326 -16.41 -21.91 10.45
N SER A 327 -17.16 -22.78 11.13
CA SER A 327 -18.14 -23.67 10.51
C SER A 327 -19.39 -22.95 9.99
N ILE A 328 -20.11 -23.65 9.09
CA ILE A 328 -21.40 -23.21 8.55
C ILE A 328 -22.40 -22.99 9.69
N GLU A 329 -22.44 -23.89 10.67
CA GLU A 329 -23.38 -23.83 11.80
C GLU A 329 -23.15 -22.56 12.63
N ARG A 330 -21.89 -22.23 12.94
CA ARG A 330 -21.55 -21.00 13.67
C ARG A 330 -22.00 -19.79 12.87
N TYR A 331 -21.63 -19.69 11.60
CA TYR A 331 -21.94 -18.52 10.78
C TYR A 331 -23.45 -18.38 10.54
N SER A 332 -24.17 -19.49 10.36
CA SER A 332 -25.63 -19.52 10.27
C SER A 332 -26.29 -19.02 11.56
N SER A 333 -25.79 -19.45 12.74
CA SER A 333 -26.27 -18.97 14.04
C SER A 333 -26.07 -17.46 14.23
N LEU A 334 -25.07 -16.88 13.55
CA LEU A 334 -24.79 -15.45 13.56
C LEU A 334 -25.64 -14.66 12.55
N GLY A 335 -26.49 -15.32 11.74
CA GLY A 335 -27.35 -14.69 10.75
C GLY A 335 -26.75 -14.60 9.33
N VAL A 336 -25.68 -15.34 9.04
CA VAL A 336 -25.09 -15.43 7.70
C VAL A 336 -25.72 -16.60 6.94
N ASP A 337 -26.16 -16.36 5.72
CA ASP A 337 -26.63 -17.40 4.81
C ASP A 337 -25.43 -18.08 4.13
N CYS A 338 -25.08 -19.28 4.57
CA CYS A 338 -23.92 -20.01 4.06
C CYS A 338 -24.33 -20.99 2.96
N ILE A 339 -23.71 -20.87 1.78
CA ILE A 339 -23.97 -21.74 0.64
C ILE A 339 -22.67 -22.44 0.25
N GLN A 340 -22.71 -23.77 0.19
CA GLN A 340 -21.59 -24.55 -0.34
C GLN A 340 -21.73 -24.69 -1.86
N GLY A 341 -20.74 -24.22 -2.62
CA GLY A 341 -20.73 -24.34 -4.09
C GLY A 341 -19.78 -23.37 -4.78
N ASP A 342 -19.58 -23.59 -6.08
CA ASP A 342 -18.79 -22.68 -6.92
C ASP A 342 -19.61 -21.44 -7.30
N ALA A 343 -19.03 -20.27 -7.07
CA ALA A 343 -19.63 -18.98 -7.39
C ALA A 343 -19.02 -18.37 -8.66
N SER A 344 -19.87 -17.83 -9.53
CA SER A 344 -19.45 -16.98 -10.65
C SER A 344 -20.23 -15.68 -10.67
N ILE A 345 -19.57 -14.58 -11.02
CA ILE A 345 -20.21 -13.26 -11.11
C ILE A 345 -20.70 -13.07 -12.54
N LYS A 346 -22.03 -12.98 -12.69
CA LYS A 346 -22.69 -12.81 -14.00
C LYS A 346 -22.85 -11.35 -14.37
N SER A 347 -23.13 -10.52 -13.38
CA SER A 347 -23.26 -9.07 -13.54
C SER A 347 -22.83 -8.38 -12.25
N PRO A 348 -22.71 -7.03 -12.23
CA PRO A 348 -22.33 -6.31 -11.04
C PRO A 348 -23.24 -6.52 -9.83
N TRP A 349 -24.43 -7.09 -10.01
CA TRP A 349 -25.41 -7.33 -8.96
C TRP A 349 -25.88 -8.78 -8.88
N GLU A 350 -25.32 -9.70 -9.65
CA GLU A 350 -25.79 -11.08 -9.72
C GLU A 350 -24.63 -12.06 -9.59
N VAL A 351 -24.74 -12.95 -8.61
CA VAL A 351 -23.81 -14.06 -8.40
C VAL A 351 -24.57 -15.36 -8.64
N VAL A 352 -23.98 -16.26 -9.42
CA VAL A 352 -24.52 -17.60 -9.69
C VAL A 352 -23.79 -18.60 -8.80
N VAL A 353 -24.55 -19.40 -8.05
CA VAL A 353 -24.03 -20.54 -7.27
C VAL A 353 -24.98 -21.72 -7.44
N ASN A 354 -24.45 -22.91 -7.73
CA ASN A 354 -25.24 -24.13 -7.96
C ASN A 354 -26.41 -23.94 -8.96
N GLY A 355 -26.21 -23.12 -10.00
CA GLY A 355 -27.23 -22.78 -10.99
C GLY A 355 -28.29 -21.76 -10.54
N GLN A 356 -28.28 -21.33 -9.28
CA GLN A 356 -29.17 -20.31 -8.75
C GLN A 356 -28.53 -18.92 -8.86
N VAL A 357 -29.34 -17.93 -9.24
CA VAL A 357 -28.92 -16.52 -9.30
C VAL A 357 -29.31 -15.82 -7.99
N ILE A 358 -28.33 -15.22 -7.32
CA ILE A 358 -28.53 -14.39 -6.12
C ILE A 358 -28.29 -12.93 -6.49
N THR A 359 -29.30 -12.08 -6.29
CA THR A 359 -29.17 -10.64 -6.51
C THR A 359 -28.63 -9.95 -5.25
N THR A 360 -27.66 -9.05 -5.42
CA THR A 360 -26.99 -8.37 -4.30
C THR A 360 -26.62 -6.93 -4.60
N ALA A 361 -26.64 -6.09 -3.57
CA ALA A 361 -26.17 -4.71 -3.69
C ALA A 361 -24.64 -4.63 -3.85
N ASN A 362 -23.89 -5.48 -3.14
CA ASN A 362 -22.42 -5.51 -3.17
C ASN A 362 -21.88 -6.94 -3.20
N ILE A 363 -20.66 -7.08 -3.75
CA ILE A 363 -19.92 -8.34 -3.83
C ILE A 363 -18.53 -8.13 -3.25
N ILE A 364 -18.07 -9.04 -2.39
CA ILE A 364 -16.66 -9.13 -1.96
C ILE A 364 -16.08 -10.44 -2.48
N ILE A 365 -15.01 -10.33 -3.27
CA ILE A 365 -14.20 -11.45 -3.75
C ILE A 365 -13.09 -11.70 -2.72
N ALA A 366 -13.17 -12.83 -2.03
CA ALA A 366 -12.22 -13.28 -1.02
C ALA A 366 -11.73 -14.71 -1.33
N SER A 367 -11.52 -14.99 -2.62
CA SER A 367 -11.19 -16.33 -3.15
C SER A 367 -9.79 -16.84 -2.78
N GLY A 368 -8.96 -16.02 -2.16
CA GLY A 368 -7.64 -16.42 -1.67
C GLY A 368 -6.61 -16.66 -2.80
N ALA A 369 -5.69 -17.59 -2.54
CA ALA A 369 -4.62 -17.96 -3.45
C ALA A 369 -4.38 -19.48 -3.42
N SER A 370 -3.54 -19.97 -4.32
CA SER A 370 -3.07 -21.36 -4.40
C SER A 370 -1.54 -21.38 -4.54
N PRO A 371 -0.87 -22.51 -4.22
CA PRO A 371 0.55 -22.70 -4.52
C PRO A 371 0.88 -22.40 -5.99
N ARG A 372 1.99 -21.72 -6.24
CA ARG A 372 2.50 -21.49 -7.59
C ARG A 372 3.29 -22.71 -8.06
N ILE A 373 2.79 -23.39 -9.09
CA ILE A 373 3.46 -24.54 -9.70
C ILE A 373 4.32 -24.06 -10.88
N PRO A 374 5.63 -24.33 -10.89
CA PRO A 374 6.50 -23.92 -11.98
C PRO A 374 6.37 -24.88 -13.18
N LYS A 375 6.65 -24.40 -14.39
CA LYS A 375 6.74 -25.24 -15.60
C LYS A 375 8.16 -25.77 -15.74
N ILE A 376 8.48 -26.85 -15.04
CA ILE A 376 9.79 -27.50 -15.05
C ILE A 376 9.66 -28.87 -15.74
N PRO A 377 10.48 -29.18 -16.77
CA PRO A 377 10.48 -30.48 -17.41
C PRO A 377 10.59 -31.63 -16.39
N GLY A 378 9.73 -32.63 -16.56
CA GLY A 378 9.67 -33.82 -15.68
C GLY A 378 8.84 -33.65 -14.40
N LEU A 379 8.54 -32.42 -13.95
CA LEU A 379 7.76 -32.21 -12.72
C LEU A 379 6.35 -32.82 -12.80
N GLU A 380 5.74 -32.83 -14.00
CA GLU A 380 4.41 -33.41 -14.24
C GLU A 380 4.36 -34.93 -14.00
N GLN A 381 5.51 -35.61 -14.02
CA GLN A 381 5.63 -37.05 -13.78
C GLN A 381 5.87 -37.37 -12.29
N ILE A 382 6.06 -36.35 -11.45
CA ILE A 382 6.31 -36.49 -10.02
C ILE A 382 5.03 -36.19 -9.24
N ASN A 383 4.75 -37.03 -8.24
CA ASN A 383 3.70 -36.75 -7.27
C ASN A 383 4.18 -35.74 -6.22
N TYR A 384 4.31 -34.47 -6.62
CA TYR A 384 4.85 -33.42 -5.76
C TYR A 384 3.86 -32.99 -4.67
N LEU A 385 4.42 -32.52 -3.56
CA LEU A 385 3.71 -31.90 -2.46
C LEU A 385 3.66 -30.38 -2.65
N THR A 386 2.65 -29.77 -2.05
CA THR A 386 2.50 -28.32 -1.94
C THR A 386 2.10 -27.97 -0.51
N SER A 387 1.99 -26.67 -0.21
CA SER A 387 1.40 -26.24 1.07
C SER A 387 -0.04 -26.75 1.26
N GLU A 388 -0.75 -27.13 0.20
CA GLU A 388 -2.10 -27.70 0.32
C GLU A 388 -2.11 -29.21 0.60
N THR A 389 -1.13 -29.96 0.07
CA THR A 389 -1.15 -31.43 0.04
C THR A 389 -0.24 -32.10 1.07
N ILE A 390 0.79 -31.41 1.59
CA ILE A 390 1.74 -31.98 2.57
C ILE A 390 1.06 -32.55 3.83
N TRP A 391 -0.08 -31.98 4.23
CA TRP A 391 -0.82 -32.39 5.42
C TRP A 391 -1.49 -33.76 5.30
N GLY A 392 -1.49 -34.34 4.09
CA GLY A 392 -2.00 -35.68 3.81
C GLY A 392 -1.00 -36.80 4.11
N LEU A 393 0.30 -36.49 4.30
CA LEU A 393 1.34 -37.48 4.54
C LEU A 393 1.02 -38.37 5.76
N GLN A 394 1.23 -39.69 5.59
CA GLN A 394 1.12 -40.68 6.67
C GLN A 394 2.49 -41.23 7.08
N THR A 395 3.44 -41.25 6.14
CA THR A 395 4.81 -41.67 6.34
C THR A 395 5.74 -40.47 6.19
N LEU A 396 6.79 -40.43 7.00
CA LEU A 396 7.85 -39.43 6.88
C LEU A 396 8.72 -39.80 5.67
N PRO A 397 8.93 -38.90 4.70
CA PRO A 397 9.89 -39.15 3.61
C PRO A 397 11.30 -39.33 4.19
N GLN A 398 12.11 -40.24 3.63
CA GLN A 398 13.50 -40.38 4.08
C GLN A 398 14.31 -39.17 3.62
N HIS A 399 14.09 -38.71 2.37
CA HIS A 399 14.65 -37.48 1.83
C HIS A 399 13.57 -36.59 1.20
N LEU A 400 13.38 -35.41 1.80
CA LEU A 400 12.47 -34.36 1.33
C LEU A 400 13.26 -33.22 0.66
N LEU A 401 13.05 -33.04 -0.64
CA LEU A 401 13.48 -31.85 -1.37
C LEU A 401 12.44 -30.74 -1.19
N ILE A 402 12.86 -29.54 -0.77
CA ILE A 402 12.00 -28.36 -0.66
C ILE A 402 12.47 -27.31 -1.66
N MET A 403 11.58 -26.95 -2.59
CA MET A 403 11.82 -25.90 -3.56
C MET A 403 11.22 -24.58 -3.10
N GLY A 404 12.07 -23.63 -2.71
CA GLY A 404 11.69 -22.29 -2.30
C GLY A 404 12.08 -22.00 -0.86
N ALA A 405 13.12 -21.20 -0.70
CA ALA A 405 13.65 -20.74 0.59
C ALA A 405 12.88 -19.54 1.18
N GLY A 406 11.55 -19.48 0.97
CA GLY A 406 10.66 -18.52 1.61
C GLY A 406 10.18 -19.00 3.00
N PRO A 407 9.27 -18.25 3.68
CA PRO A 407 8.83 -18.58 5.04
C PRO A 407 8.28 -20.01 5.18
N ILE A 408 7.39 -20.43 4.27
CA ILE A 408 6.81 -21.78 4.25
C ILE A 408 7.91 -22.85 4.13
N GLY A 409 8.86 -22.64 3.21
CA GLY A 409 9.94 -23.58 2.96
C GLY A 409 10.88 -23.72 4.15
N CYS A 410 11.25 -22.60 4.80
CA CYS A 410 12.13 -22.61 5.98
C CYS A 410 11.45 -23.25 7.19
N GLU A 411 10.19 -22.89 7.46
CA GLU A 411 9.40 -23.47 8.56
C GLU A 411 9.27 -24.98 8.42
N LEU A 412 8.94 -25.46 7.22
CA LEU A 412 8.78 -26.89 6.96
C LEU A 412 10.10 -27.63 6.86
N ALA A 413 11.16 -27.00 6.35
CA ALA A 413 12.50 -27.60 6.33
C ALA A 413 12.97 -27.94 7.74
N GLN A 414 12.91 -26.95 8.64
CA GLN A 414 13.33 -27.13 10.02
C GLN A 414 12.44 -28.16 10.75
N ALA A 415 11.12 -28.09 10.54
CA ALA A 415 10.20 -29.01 11.19
C ALA A 415 10.40 -30.46 10.73
N MET A 416 10.53 -30.70 9.42
CA MET A 416 10.69 -32.06 8.88
C MET A 416 12.06 -32.65 9.23
N GLN A 417 13.12 -31.84 9.22
CA GLN A 417 14.46 -32.24 9.67
C GLN A 417 14.45 -32.71 11.12
N ARG A 418 13.86 -31.91 12.02
CA ARG A 418 13.72 -32.25 13.44
C ARG A 418 12.87 -33.51 13.67
N LEU A 419 11.89 -33.80 12.81
CA LEU A 419 11.07 -35.01 12.90
C LEU A 419 11.78 -36.27 12.35
N GLY A 420 12.94 -36.12 11.71
CA GLY A 420 13.81 -37.22 11.29
C GLY A 420 13.96 -37.42 9.77
N ALA A 421 13.39 -36.54 8.94
CA ALA A 421 13.64 -36.57 7.50
C ALA A 421 15.02 -35.96 7.18
N ARG A 422 15.70 -36.45 6.15
CA ARG A 422 16.78 -35.69 5.51
C ARG A 422 16.15 -34.61 4.64
N VAL A 423 16.54 -33.35 4.82
CA VAL A 423 15.97 -32.23 4.06
C VAL A 423 17.03 -31.53 3.22
N THR A 424 16.71 -31.30 1.95
CA THR A 424 17.46 -30.37 1.08
C THR A 424 16.56 -29.20 0.71
N LEU A 425 16.97 -27.97 1.05
CA LEU A 425 16.25 -26.73 0.75
C LEU A 425 16.95 -25.98 -0.38
N VAL A 426 16.26 -25.76 -1.50
CA VAL A 426 16.81 -25.09 -2.68
C VAL A 426 16.10 -23.76 -2.92
N GLY A 427 16.87 -22.70 -3.20
CA GLY A 427 16.31 -21.43 -3.64
C GLY A 427 17.37 -20.37 -3.97
N PRO A 428 16.99 -19.26 -4.63
CA PRO A 428 17.94 -18.22 -4.97
C PRO A 428 18.48 -17.47 -3.73
N HIS A 429 17.60 -17.14 -2.79
CA HIS A 429 17.93 -16.44 -1.55
C HIS A 429 17.05 -16.97 -0.40
N LEU A 430 17.62 -17.05 0.81
CA LEU A 430 16.88 -17.37 2.02
C LEU A 430 16.09 -16.15 2.49
N LEU A 431 14.78 -16.33 2.72
CA LEU A 431 13.87 -15.30 3.27
C LEU A 431 14.10 -13.90 2.66
N PRO A 432 13.93 -13.72 1.34
CA PRO A 432 14.41 -12.55 0.59
C PRO A 432 13.79 -11.19 0.97
N LYS A 433 12.81 -11.18 1.87
CA LYS A 433 12.17 -9.96 2.38
C LYS A 433 12.83 -9.44 3.66
N GLU A 434 13.64 -10.26 4.32
CA GLU A 434 14.33 -9.91 5.57
C GLU A 434 15.73 -9.35 5.30
N ASP A 435 16.28 -8.65 6.30
CA ASP A 435 17.67 -8.18 6.24
C ASP A 435 18.64 -9.36 6.45
N GLU A 436 19.85 -9.25 5.91
CA GLU A 436 20.85 -10.31 5.90
C GLU A 436 21.25 -10.77 7.31
N ASP A 437 21.37 -9.85 8.27
CA ASP A 437 21.68 -10.19 9.66
C ASP A 437 20.64 -11.11 10.30
N ALA A 438 19.37 -11.01 9.90
CA ALA A 438 18.30 -11.90 10.35
C ALA A 438 18.33 -13.26 9.63
N THR A 439 18.57 -13.26 8.32
CA THR A 439 18.58 -14.50 7.53
C THR A 439 19.78 -15.38 7.83
N GLN A 440 20.93 -14.80 8.16
CA GLN A 440 22.14 -15.54 8.54
C GLN A 440 21.93 -16.39 9.81
N LEU A 441 21.20 -15.87 10.81
CA LEU A 441 20.88 -16.63 12.02
C LEU A 441 19.99 -17.85 11.74
N VAL A 442 19.01 -17.70 10.84
CA VAL A 442 18.16 -18.83 10.41
C VAL A 442 18.95 -19.80 9.53
N LEU A 443 19.82 -19.31 8.65
CA LEU A 443 20.69 -20.16 7.83
C LEU A 443 21.58 -21.06 8.70
N ALA A 444 22.28 -20.46 9.67
CA ALA A 444 23.11 -21.19 10.62
C ALA A 444 22.30 -22.23 11.40
N ALA A 445 21.12 -21.84 11.92
CA ALA A 445 20.26 -22.76 12.65
C ALA A 445 19.77 -23.96 11.79
N LEU A 446 19.44 -23.72 10.51
CA LEU A 446 19.05 -24.79 9.59
C LEU A 446 20.23 -25.75 9.31
N GLN A 447 21.43 -25.20 9.06
CA GLN A 447 22.63 -25.99 8.77
C GLN A 447 23.12 -26.79 9.99
N ASP A 448 23.10 -26.19 11.18
CA ASP A 448 23.46 -26.84 12.44
C ASP A 448 22.52 -28.00 12.78
N GLU A 449 21.27 -27.95 12.30
CA GLU A 449 20.29 -29.04 12.44
C GLU A 449 20.40 -30.10 11.33
N GLY A 450 21.30 -29.91 10.36
CA GLY A 450 21.58 -30.84 9.28
C GLY A 450 20.72 -30.67 8.03
N VAL A 451 20.02 -29.54 7.88
CA VAL A 451 19.36 -29.20 6.61
C VAL A 451 20.43 -28.83 5.59
N GLU A 452 20.41 -29.49 4.43
CA GLU A 452 21.25 -29.12 3.30
C GLU A 452 20.63 -27.91 2.59
N VAL A 453 21.24 -26.73 2.74
CA VAL A 453 20.71 -25.48 2.15
C VAL A 453 21.52 -25.10 0.91
N LEU A 454 20.88 -25.18 -0.26
CA LEU A 454 21.46 -24.85 -1.56
C LEU A 454 20.92 -23.49 -2.05
N LEU A 455 21.62 -22.41 -1.66
CA LEU A 455 21.31 -21.04 -2.08
C LEU A 455 21.97 -20.70 -3.42
N GLY A 456 21.35 -19.81 -4.20
CA GLY A 456 21.85 -19.41 -5.54
C GLY A 456 21.57 -20.43 -6.65
N TYR A 457 20.88 -21.53 -6.33
CA TYR A 457 20.48 -22.57 -7.27
C TYR A 457 19.01 -22.48 -7.66
N ARG A 458 18.70 -22.97 -8.86
CA ARG A 458 17.33 -23.19 -9.35
C ARG A 458 17.21 -24.60 -9.91
N VAL A 459 16.14 -25.31 -9.58
CA VAL A 459 15.85 -26.60 -10.21
C VAL A 459 15.36 -26.37 -11.63
N GLU A 460 16.01 -27.01 -12.60
CA GLU A 460 15.74 -26.83 -14.03
C GLU A 460 15.10 -28.07 -14.67
N GLN A 461 15.29 -29.25 -14.07
CA GLN A 461 14.76 -30.49 -14.62
C GLN A 461 14.57 -31.55 -13.53
N PHE A 462 13.57 -32.40 -13.73
CA PHE A 462 13.38 -33.64 -13.00
C PHE A 462 13.48 -34.85 -13.92
N PHE A 463 14.04 -35.94 -13.44
CA PHE A 463 14.11 -37.21 -14.16
C PHE A 463 14.27 -38.39 -13.20
N ALA A 464 14.01 -39.60 -13.69
CA ALA A 464 14.29 -40.83 -12.96
C ALA A 464 15.65 -41.41 -13.38
N ARG A 465 16.45 -41.85 -12.41
CA ARG A 465 17.73 -42.54 -12.66
C ARG A 465 17.84 -43.73 -11.72
N SER A 466 18.06 -44.92 -12.27
CA SER A 466 18.21 -46.16 -11.50
C SER A 466 17.05 -46.45 -10.54
N GLY A 467 15.83 -46.01 -10.87
CA GLY A 467 14.63 -46.16 -10.03
C GLY A 467 14.42 -45.04 -8.99
N GLU A 468 15.36 -44.09 -8.87
CA GLU A 468 15.27 -42.96 -7.95
C GLU A 468 14.84 -41.68 -8.69
N GLN A 469 14.16 -40.77 -7.98
CA GLN A 469 13.82 -39.44 -8.51
C GLN A 469 14.98 -38.48 -8.29
N VAL A 470 15.35 -37.73 -9.32
CA VAL A 470 16.46 -36.78 -9.31
C VAL A 470 16.00 -35.41 -9.79
N ALA A 471 16.42 -34.36 -9.07
CA ALA A 471 16.28 -32.97 -9.46
C ALA A 471 17.64 -32.41 -9.86
N LEU A 472 17.75 -31.83 -11.05
CA LEU A 472 18.92 -31.08 -11.49
C LEU A 472 18.76 -29.61 -11.10
N ALA A 473 19.61 -29.15 -10.19
CA ALA A 473 19.69 -27.76 -9.78
C ALA A 473 20.92 -27.09 -10.38
N THR A 474 20.75 -25.91 -10.98
CA THR A 474 21.81 -25.16 -11.65
C THR A 474 21.99 -23.80 -10.97
N SER A 475 23.24 -23.41 -10.72
CA SER A 475 23.57 -22.08 -10.19
C SER A 475 23.55 -21.02 -11.29
N ALA A 476 23.59 -19.73 -10.91
CA ALA A 476 23.73 -18.64 -11.88
C ALA A 476 25.04 -18.72 -12.71
N GLU A 477 26.06 -19.41 -12.20
CA GLU A 477 27.36 -19.61 -12.84
C GLU A 477 27.41 -20.90 -13.70
N GLY A 478 26.30 -21.64 -13.79
CA GLY A 478 26.21 -22.87 -14.56
C GLY A 478 26.68 -24.13 -13.83
N ALA A 479 27.04 -24.03 -12.54
CA ALA A 479 27.37 -25.21 -11.75
C ALA A 479 26.11 -26.06 -11.54
N GLN A 480 26.19 -27.34 -11.88
CA GLN A 480 25.09 -28.29 -11.76
C GLN A 480 25.23 -29.12 -10.49
N HIS A 481 24.09 -29.40 -9.85
CA HIS A 481 23.99 -30.21 -8.66
C HIS A 481 22.77 -31.12 -8.78
N GLU A 482 22.99 -32.44 -8.71
CA GLU A 482 21.92 -33.43 -8.77
C GLU A 482 21.49 -33.84 -7.37
N ILE A 483 20.20 -33.75 -7.10
CA ILE A 483 19.62 -34.05 -5.80
C ILE A 483 18.71 -35.26 -5.97
N VAL A 484 19.09 -36.37 -5.35
CA VAL A 484 18.20 -37.55 -5.21
C VAL A 484 17.19 -37.27 -4.11
N PHE A 485 15.92 -37.63 -4.29
CA PHE A 485 14.88 -37.41 -3.27
C PHE A 485 13.74 -38.43 -3.36
N ASP A 486 12.98 -38.60 -2.27
CA ASP A 486 11.77 -39.43 -2.26
C ASP A 486 10.51 -38.62 -2.53
N GLN A 487 10.48 -37.40 -1.97
CA GLN A 487 9.38 -36.47 -2.10
C GLN A 487 9.90 -35.06 -2.33
N VAL A 488 9.15 -34.27 -3.10
CA VAL A 488 9.45 -32.86 -3.35
C VAL A 488 8.28 -31.98 -2.90
N LEU A 489 8.57 -30.92 -2.15
CA LEU A 489 7.63 -29.88 -1.76
C LEU A 489 7.89 -28.61 -2.58
N ILE A 490 6.86 -28.16 -3.30
CA ILE A 490 6.88 -26.89 -4.03
C ILE A 490 6.39 -25.75 -3.13
N ALA A 491 7.31 -24.87 -2.74
CA ALA A 491 7.11 -23.71 -1.87
C ALA A 491 7.56 -22.40 -2.53
N LEU A 492 7.36 -22.25 -3.85
CA LEU A 492 7.81 -21.11 -4.67
C LEU A 492 6.90 -19.88 -4.63
N GLY A 493 6.09 -19.74 -3.58
CA GLY A 493 5.11 -18.68 -3.43
C GLY A 493 3.69 -19.08 -3.86
N ARG A 494 2.79 -18.10 -3.87
CA ARG A 494 1.35 -18.30 -4.06
C ARG A 494 0.82 -17.41 -5.18
N GLN A 495 -0.23 -17.86 -5.86
CA GLN A 495 -0.91 -17.17 -6.95
C GLN A 495 -2.37 -16.95 -6.59
N ALA A 496 -2.88 -15.73 -6.80
CA ALA A 496 -4.28 -15.39 -6.54
C ALA A 496 -5.26 -16.27 -7.34
N ARG A 497 -6.36 -16.70 -6.70
CA ARG A 497 -7.41 -17.50 -7.35
C ARG A 497 -8.41 -16.58 -8.04
N THR A 498 -8.17 -16.29 -9.32
CA THR A 498 -9.01 -15.38 -10.14
C THR A 498 -9.76 -16.09 -11.28
N GLY A 499 -9.42 -17.34 -11.59
CA GLY A 499 -10.04 -18.12 -12.65
C GLY A 499 -11.44 -18.64 -12.31
N ASN A 500 -12.24 -18.95 -13.35
CA ASN A 500 -13.57 -19.59 -13.26
C ASN A 500 -14.63 -18.82 -12.45
N MET A 501 -14.45 -17.51 -12.24
CA MET A 501 -15.38 -16.68 -11.46
C MET A 501 -16.16 -15.65 -12.30
N GLY A 502 -16.05 -15.68 -13.63
CA GLY A 502 -16.69 -14.70 -14.53
C GLY A 502 -16.04 -13.30 -14.53
N LEU A 503 -14.83 -13.16 -13.97
CA LEU A 503 -14.16 -11.86 -13.84
C LEU A 503 -13.74 -11.29 -15.21
N GLU A 504 -13.20 -12.15 -16.08
CA GLU A 504 -12.72 -11.80 -17.42
C GLU A 504 -13.85 -11.28 -18.32
N SER A 505 -15.00 -11.95 -18.32
CA SER A 505 -16.18 -11.54 -19.11
C SER A 505 -16.76 -10.21 -18.64
N MET A 506 -16.56 -9.84 -17.37
CA MET A 506 -16.92 -8.53 -16.84
C MET A 506 -15.81 -7.46 -17.03
N GLY A 507 -14.67 -7.83 -17.60
CA GLY A 507 -13.52 -6.96 -17.77
C GLY A 507 -12.88 -6.52 -16.46
N ILE A 508 -12.97 -7.33 -15.39
CA ILE A 508 -12.19 -7.15 -14.17
C ILE A 508 -10.79 -7.68 -14.44
N GLU A 509 -9.82 -6.77 -14.45
CA GLU A 509 -8.43 -7.05 -14.81
C GLU A 509 -7.62 -7.57 -13.61
N CYS A 510 -6.55 -8.31 -13.92
CA CYS A 510 -5.53 -8.73 -12.98
C CYS A 510 -4.25 -7.92 -13.16
N ASN A 511 -3.52 -7.70 -12.07
CA ASN A 511 -2.15 -7.21 -12.07
C ASN A 511 -1.20 -8.27 -12.68
N PRO A 512 0.03 -7.88 -13.08
CA PRO A 512 1.03 -8.83 -13.61
C PRO A 512 1.38 -10.00 -12.67
N ASP A 513 1.20 -9.83 -11.36
CA ASP A 513 1.42 -10.88 -10.35
C ASP A 513 0.23 -11.83 -10.18
N GLY A 514 -0.87 -11.59 -10.91
CA GLY A 514 -2.11 -12.37 -10.90
C GLY A 514 -3.18 -11.88 -9.92
N THR A 515 -2.88 -10.91 -9.05
CA THR A 515 -3.86 -10.32 -8.11
C THR A 515 -4.89 -9.46 -8.83
N LEU A 516 -6.07 -9.23 -8.25
CA LEU A 516 -7.08 -8.36 -8.86
C LEU A 516 -6.71 -6.88 -8.79
N VAL A 517 -6.95 -6.15 -9.87
CA VAL A 517 -6.76 -4.70 -9.90
C VAL A 517 -7.84 -4.04 -9.03
N VAL A 518 -7.41 -3.48 -7.90
CA VAL A 518 -8.26 -2.72 -6.98
C VAL A 518 -7.72 -1.32 -6.71
N ASP A 519 -8.62 -0.39 -6.37
CA ASP A 519 -8.25 0.94 -5.89
C ASP A 519 -7.86 0.95 -4.40
N GLU A 520 -7.52 2.12 -3.86
CA GLU A 520 -7.14 2.32 -2.44
C GLU A 520 -8.26 1.99 -1.43
N TYR A 521 -9.49 1.75 -1.91
CA TYR A 521 -10.66 1.36 -1.13
C TYR A 521 -11.04 -0.12 -1.36
N LEU A 522 -10.17 -0.88 -2.05
CA LEU A 522 -10.36 -2.29 -2.42
C LEU A 522 -11.47 -2.53 -3.46
N ARG A 523 -11.83 -1.52 -4.26
CA ARG A 523 -12.84 -1.65 -5.32
C ARG A 523 -12.21 -2.05 -6.64
N THR A 524 -12.86 -2.96 -7.35
CA THR A 524 -12.58 -3.22 -8.76
C THR A 524 -13.07 -2.06 -9.64
N ARG A 525 -13.06 -2.23 -10.97
CA ARG A 525 -13.70 -1.28 -11.91
C ARG A 525 -15.18 -1.02 -11.59
N PHE A 526 -15.87 -1.96 -10.95
CA PHE A 526 -17.25 -1.80 -10.53
C PHE A 526 -17.30 -1.26 -9.09
N PRO A 527 -17.95 -0.10 -8.85
CA PRO A 527 -17.97 0.53 -7.53
C PRO A 527 -18.56 -0.29 -6.39
N ASN A 528 -19.25 -1.39 -6.69
CA ASN A 528 -19.91 -2.27 -5.72
C ASN A 528 -19.31 -3.69 -5.67
N ILE A 529 -18.23 -3.95 -6.42
CA ILE A 529 -17.48 -5.20 -6.35
C ILE A 529 -16.10 -4.90 -5.78
N TYR A 530 -15.79 -5.56 -4.68
CA TYR A 530 -14.56 -5.40 -3.91
C TYR A 530 -13.75 -6.70 -3.94
N ALA A 531 -12.45 -6.62 -3.68
CA ALA A 531 -11.61 -7.78 -3.47
C ALA A 531 -10.69 -7.60 -2.26
N CYS A 532 -10.51 -8.64 -1.44
CA CYS A 532 -9.66 -8.58 -0.25
C CYS A 532 -9.03 -9.94 0.08
N GLY A 533 -7.95 -9.92 0.85
CA GLY A 533 -7.09 -11.08 1.11
C GLY A 533 -6.09 -11.33 -0.02
N ASP A 534 -5.57 -12.55 -0.07
CA ASP A 534 -4.52 -12.95 -1.02
C ASP A 534 -4.86 -12.66 -2.49
N VAL A 535 -6.15 -12.65 -2.85
CA VAL A 535 -6.61 -12.36 -4.21
C VAL A 535 -6.39 -10.90 -4.61
N ALA A 536 -6.38 -9.98 -3.64
CA ALA A 536 -6.16 -8.55 -3.88
C ALA A 536 -4.70 -8.12 -3.63
N GLY A 537 -3.97 -8.85 -2.78
CA GLY A 537 -2.61 -8.47 -2.37
C GLY A 537 -2.58 -7.13 -1.61
N PRO A 538 -1.40 -6.54 -1.35
CA PRO A 538 -0.08 -7.06 -1.70
C PRO A 538 0.47 -8.05 -0.65
N TYR A 539 -0.20 -8.21 0.49
CA TYR A 539 0.21 -9.11 1.57
C TYR A 539 -0.64 -10.37 1.57
N GLN A 540 0.02 -11.53 1.57
CA GLN A 540 -0.63 -12.84 1.66
C GLN A 540 -0.50 -13.38 3.09
N PHE A 541 -1.08 -12.62 4.03
CA PHE A 541 -1.11 -12.98 5.46
C PHE A 541 -2.55 -13.02 5.95
N THR A 542 -2.87 -13.95 6.84
CA THR A 542 -4.20 -14.11 7.45
C THR A 542 -4.71 -12.82 8.09
N HIS A 543 -3.88 -12.15 8.89
CA HIS A 543 -4.24 -10.89 9.55
C HIS A 543 -4.33 -9.72 8.57
N ALA A 544 -3.54 -9.73 7.48
CA ALA A 544 -3.70 -8.74 6.40
C ALA A 544 -5.05 -8.92 5.68
N ALA A 545 -5.46 -10.17 5.45
CA ALA A 545 -6.74 -10.52 4.86
C ALA A 545 -7.91 -10.03 5.74
N ALA A 546 -7.84 -10.28 7.05
CA ALA A 546 -8.82 -9.78 8.02
C ALA A 546 -8.84 -8.24 8.09
N HIS A 547 -7.66 -7.61 8.07
CA HIS A 547 -7.55 -6.15 8.03
C HIS A 547 -8.24 -5.57 6.80
N GLN A 548 -7.95 -6.08 5.62
CA GLN A 548 -8.58 -5.66 4.37
C GLN A 548 -10.09 -5.91 4.34
N ALA A 549 -10.54 -7.06 4.86
CA ALA A 549 -11.95 -7.42 4.94
C ALA A 549 -12.77 -6.36 5.69
N TRP A 550 -12.22 -5.80 6.77
CA TRP A 550 -12.86 -4.69 7.48
C TRP A 550 -13.09 -3.47 6.57
N TYR A 551 -12.06 -3.02 5.85
CA TYR A 551 -12.20 -1.87 4.94
C TYR A 551 -13.13 -2.19 3.77
N ALA A 552 -13.00 -3.35 3.14
CA ALA A 552 -13.83 -3.76 2.02
C ALA A 552 -15.31 -3.80 2.43
N THR A 553 -15.62 -4.38 3.59
CA THR A 553 -17.00 -4.52 4.09
C THR A 553 -17.60 -3.17 4.47
N VAL A 554 -16.87 -2.34 5.23
CA VAL A 554 -17.34 -1.00 5.61
C VAL A 554 -17.54 -0.13 4.38
N ASN A 555 -16.62 -0.17 3.41
CA ASN A 555 -16.75 0.56 2.16
C ASN A 555 -17.91 0.03 1.29
N ALA A 556 -18.13 -1.28 1.24
CA ALA A 556 -19.25 -1.89 0.52
C ALA A 556 -20.60 -1.43 1.07
N LEU A 557 -20.77 -1.43 2.40
CA LEU A 557 -22.06 -1.17 3.03
C LEU A 557 -22.33 0.33 3.23
N PHE A 558 -21.30 1.11 3.61
CA PHE A 558 -21.41 2.53 3.98
C PHE A 558 -20.60 3.49 3.09
N GLY A 559 -19.90 3.00 2.07
CA GLY A 559 -19.05 3.82 1.19
C GLY A 559 -19.79 4.91 0.39
N ARG A 560 -21.13 4.90 0.41
CA ARG A 560 -21.97 5.99 -0.11
C ARG A 560 -21.88 7.26 0.75
N PHE A 561 -21.59 7.12 2.03
CA PHE A 561 -21.49 8.22 3.00
C PHE A 561 -20.03 8.58 3.27
N LYS A 562 -19.19 7.56 3.53
CA LYS A 562 -17.76 7.74 3.82
C LYS A 562 -16.98 6.51 3.41
N LYS A 563 -15.83 6.74 2.77
CA LYS A 563 -14.90 5.68 2.36
C LYS A 563 -13.61 5.77 3.17
N PHE A 564 -13.03 4.61 3.45
CA PHE A 564 -11.81 4.46 4.22
C PHE A 564 -10.74 3.80 3.35
N LYS A 565 -9.61 4.50 3.19
CA LYS A 565 -8.43 3.96 2.50
C LYS A 565 -7.77 2.92 3.40
N VAL A 566 -7.27 1.84 2.82
CA VAL A 566 -6.55 0.83 3.60
C VAL A 566 -5.19 1.36 4.05
N ASP A 567 -4.82 1.12 5.30
CA ASP A 567 -3.55 1.56 5.90
C ASP A 567 -2.60 0.39 6.13
N TYR A 568 -1.62 0.22 5.25
CA TYR A 568 -0.62 -0.85 5.33
C TYR A 568 0.68 -0.48 6.05
N ARG A 569 0.81 0.74 6.57
CA ARG A 569 2.10 1.24 7.09
C ARG A 569 2.68 0.41 8.23
N VAL A 570 1.82 -0.24 9.01
CA VAL A 570 2.18 -1.01 10.21
C VAL A 570 1.61 -2.43 10.08
N MET A 571 2.10 -3.17 9.08
CA MET A 571 1.75 -4.57 8.85
C MET A 571 2.88 -5.47 9.38
N PRO A 572 2.68 -6.21 10.48
CA PRO A 572 3.69 -7.15 10.96
C PRO A 572 3.73 -8.41 10.09
N ARG A 573 4.86 -9.10 10.10
CA ARG A 573 5.04 -10.44 9.55
C ARG A 573 5.94 -11.27 10.47
N VAL A 574 5.72 -12.57 10.49
CA VAL A 574 6.49 -13.51 11.32
C VAL A 574 6.81 -14.76 10.49
N THR A 575 8.05 -15.22 10.57
CA THR A 575 8.49 -16.55 10.13
C THR A 575 8.75 -17.39 11.36
N PHE A 576 8.03 -18.51 11.50
CA PHE A 576 8.02 -19.33 12.72
C PHE A 576 9.13 -20.40 12.75
N THR A 577 10.30 -20.07 12.19
CA THR A 577 11.54 -20.82 12.41
C THR A 577 11.97 -20.71 13.88
N ASP A 578 13.06 -21.34 14.23
CA ASP A 578 13.67 -21.28 15.55
C ASP A 578 15.18 -21.04 15.36
N PRO A 579 15.65 -19.78 15.52
CA PRO A 579 14.92 -18.63 16.05
C PRO A 579 13.82 -18.10 15.11
N GLU A 580 12.78 -17.48 15.71
CA GLU A 580 11.72 -16.80 14.95
C GLU A 580 12.25 -15.48 14.39
N ILE A 581 11.72 -15.04 13.24
CA ILE A 581 11.92 -13.68 12.73
C ILE A 581 10.58 -12.97 12.73
N ALA A 582 10.49 -11.83 13.41
CA ALA A 582 9.34 -10.94 13.36
C ALA A 582 9.75 -9.55 12.87
N GLN A 583 8.94 -8.97 11.99
CA GLN A 583 9.26 -7.69 11.34
C GLN A 583 8.02 -6.81 11.22
N VAL A 584 8.19 -5.50 11.40
CA VAL A 584 7.18 -4.47 11.10
C VAL A 584 7.83 -3.22 10.50
N GLY A 585 7.16 -2.58 9.54
CA GLY A 585 7.63 -1.32 8.97
C GLY A 585 8.74 -1.48 7.93
N LEU A 586 9.71 -0.56 7.92
CA LEU A 586 10.88 -0.64 7.04
C LEU A 586 11.93 -1.60 7.57
N THR A 587 12.50 -2.42 6.69
CA THR A 587 13.81 -3.05 6.90
C THR A 587 14.92 -2.10 6.43
N GLU A 588 16.17 -2.41 6.73
CA GLU A 588 17.28 -1.60 6.21
C GLU A 588 17.37 -1.64 4.69
N ASN A 589 17.20 -2.83 4.09
CA ASN A 589 17.17 -2.97 2.63
C ASN A 589 16.08 -2.09 2.01
N MET A 590 14.87 -2.13 2.57
CA MET A 590 13.77 -1.27 2.11
C MET A 590 14.07 0.22 2.30
N ALA A 591 14.68 0.61 3.42
CA ALA A 591 15.04 2.00 3.68
C ALA A 591 16.07 2.52 2.68
N ARG A 592 17.10 1.71 2.35
CA ARG A 592 18.11 2.02 1.33
C ARG A 592 17.49 2.12 -0.07
N GLU A 593 16.69 1.14 -0.47
CA GLU A 593 15.98 1.15 -1.76
C GLU A 593 15.06 2.36 -1.93
N GLN A 594 14.40 2.78 -0.83
CA GLN A 594 13.50 3.93 -0.83
C GLN A 594 14.19 5.28 -0.59
N GLY A 595 15.50 5.30 -0.35
CA GLY A 595 16.26 6.51 -0.01
C GLY A 595 15.75 7.20 1.26
N VAL A 596 15.34 6.41 2.26
CA VAL A 596 14.90 6.90 3.57
C VAL A 596 16.11 6.95 4.48
N GLU A 597 16.41 8.12 5.05
CA GLU A 597 17.43 8.22 6.10
C GLU A 597 16.94 7.56 7.40
N TYR A 598 17.81 6.80 8.04
CA TYR A 598 17.50 6.07 9.26
C TYR A 598 18.74 5.93 10.15
N GLU A 599 18.50 5.78 11.44
CA GLU A 599 19.48 5.30 12.42
C GLU A 599 19.10 3.89 12.86
N VAL A 600 20.09 3.02 13.05
CA VAL A 600 19.90 1.66 13.55
C VAL A 600 20.26 1.62 15.02
N THR A 601 19.36 1.07 15.84
CA THR A 601 19.69 0.64 17.19
C THR A 601 19.48 -0.86 17.31
N ARG A 602 20.44 -1.54 17.94
CA ARG A 602 20.39 -2.98 18.17
C ARG A 602 20.62 -3.30 19.65
N TYR A 603 19.94 -4.34 20.13
CA TYR A 603 20.20 -4.99 21.40
C TYR A 603 20.28 -6.50 21.17
N GLY A 604 21.35 -7.14 21.62
CA GLY A 604 21.55 -8.59 21.51
C GLY A 604 20.82 -9.34 22.61
N LEU A 605 20.27 -10.51 22.29
CA LEU A 605 19.58 -11.35 23.29
C LEU A 605 20.56 -12.12 24.18
N ASP A 606 21.84 -12.14 23.84
CA ASP A 606 22.96 -12.64 24.64
C ASP A 606 23.19 -11.84 25.93
N ASP A 607 22.75 -10.58 25.95
CA ASP A 607 22.80 -9.71 27.14
C ASP A 607 21.48 -9.74 27.97
N LEU A 608 20.50 -10.59 27.60
CA LEU A 608 19.19 -10.62 28.26
C LEU A 608 19.09 -11.76 29.27
N ASP A 609 18.99 -11.41 30.56
CA ASP A 609 18.86 -12.37 31.68
C ASP A 609 17.83 -13.47 31.42
N ARG A 610 16.64 -13.11 30.91
CA ARG A 610 15.59 -14.12 30.63
C ARG A 610 16.01 -15.10 29.53
N ALA A 611 16.62 -14.62 28.45
CA ALA A 611 17.04 -15.48 27.35
C ALA A 611 18.22 -16.38 27.77
N LEU A 612 19.11 -15.87 28.62
CA LEU A 612 20.18 -16.67 29.25
C LEU A 612 19.59 -17.77 30.14
N ALA A 613 18.61 -17.44 30.99
CA ALA A 613 17.96 -18.40 31.88
C ALA A 613 17.20 -19.52 31.13
N GLU A 614 16.79 -19.27 29.88
CA GLU A 614 16.09 -20.23 29.03
C GLU A 614 17.01 -20.96 28.01
N ASN A 615 18.33 -20.72 28.02
CA ASN A 615 19.26 -21.19 26.98
C ASN A 615 18.79 -20.82 25.55
N SER A 616 18.18 -19.64 25.42
CA SER A 616 17.60 -19.09 24.18
C SER A 616 18.20 -17.72 23.79
N ALA A 617 19.39 -17.41 24.33
CA ALA A 617 20.13 -16.15 24.19
C ALA A 617 20.80 -15.95 22.83
N SER A 618 20.10 -16.27 21.73
CA SER A 618 20.53 -16.05 20.36
C SER A 618 19.56 -15.13 19.63
N GLY A 619 20.12 -14.15 18.94
CA GLY A 619 19.36 -13.17 18.15
C GLY A 619 19.43 -11.76 18.72
N PHE A 620 18.48 -10.91 18.32
CA PHE A 620 18.51 -9.49 18.61
C PHE A 620 17.15 -8.80 18.42
N VAL A 621 17.01 -7.63 19.03
CA VAL A 621 16.03 -6.61 18.66
C VAL A 621 16.74 -5.51 17.89
N LYS A 622 16.28 -5.21 16.67
CA LYS A 622 16.79 -4.13 15.80
C LYS A 622 15.66 -3.15 15.50
N VAL A 623 15.89 -1.87 15.76
CA VAL A 623 14.92 -0.80 15.53
C VAL A 623 15.53 0.27 14.65
N LEU A 624 14.80 0.65 13.59
CA LEU A 624 15.13 1.78 12.73
C LEU A 624 14.38 3.01 13.21
N THR A 625 15.08 4.13 13.39
CA THR A 625 14.49 5.42 13.79
C THR A 625 14.83 6.55 12.83
N GLU A 626 14.02 7.61 12.82
CA GLU A 626 14.34 8.84 12.10
C GLU A 626 15.55 9.52 12.75
N PRO A 627 16.57 9.98 11.99
CA PRO A 627 17.78 10.53 12.59
C PRO A 627 17.53 11.63 13.63
N GLY A 628 18.14 11.49 14.80
CA GLY A 628 17.99 12.39 15.95
C GLY A 628 16.60 12.41 16.62
N LYS A 629 15.66 11.54 16.21
CA LYS A 629 14.30 11.43 16.79
C LYS A 629 13.99 10.01 17.19
N ASP A 630 13.21 9.83 18.25
CA ASP A 630 12.86 8.49 18.76
C ASP A 630 11.70 7.82 17.98
N ARG A 631 11.33 8.38 16.81
CA ARG A 631 10.23 7.87 15.99
C ARG A 631 10.67 6.61 15.26
N ILE A 632 9.95 5.52 15.52
CA ILE A 632 10.18 4.21 14.91
C ILE A 632 9.73 4.21 13.44
N LEU A 633 10.62 3.80 12.54
CA LEU A 633 10.39 3.60 11.11
C LEU A 633 10.14 2.13 10.77
N GLY A 634 10.74 1.24 11.54
CA GLY A 634 10.55 -0.20 11.46
C GLY A 634 11.32 -0.93 12.53
N ALA A 635 11.02 -2.20 12.72
CA ALA A 635 11.71 -3.07 13.66
C ALA A 635 11.77 -4.50 13.15
N SER A 636 12.85 -5.18 13.51
CA SER A 636 13.09 -6.61 13.28
C SER A 636 13.52 -7.24 14.60
N ILE A 637 12.87 -8.33 15.00
CA ILE A 637 13.24 -9.13 16.16
C ILE A 637 13.57 -10.53 15.65
N VAL A 638 14.73 -11.04 16.04
CA VAL A 638 15.15 -12.41 15.76
C VAL A 638 15.43 -13.08 17.09
N GLY A 639 14.79 -14.21 17.38
CA GLY A 639 14.98 -14.93 18.64
C GLY A 639 13.74 -15.69 19.10
N ALA A 640 13.80 -16.21 20.32
CA ALA A 640 12.66 -16.88 20.93
C ALA A 640 11.49 -15.89 21.12
N HIS A 641 10.27 -16.32 20.78
CA HIS A 641 9.04 -15.54 20.92
C HIS A 641 9.00 -14.22 20.13
N ALA A 642 9.84 -14.04 19.11
CA ALA A 642 9.86 -12.80 18.31
C ALA A 642 8.47 -12.41 17.79
N GLY A 643 7.65 -13.40 17.40
CA GLY A 643 6.29 -13.17 16.93
C GLY A 643 5.34 -12.52 17.95
N GLU A 644 5.58 -12.74 19.24
CA GLU A 644 4.81 -12.11 20.33
C GLU A 644 5.43 -10.74 20.72
N LEU A 645 6.76 -10.66 20.77
CA LEU A 645 7.49 -9.45 21.17
C LEU A 645 7.28 -8.26 20.22
N ILE A 646 7.03 -8.53 18.93
CA ILE A 646 6.84 -7.48 17.92
C ILE A 646 5.56 -6.67 18.15
N ALA A 647 4.58 -7.20 18.89
CA ALA A 647 3.27 -6.57 19.08
C ALA A 647 3.38 -5.20 19.78
N GLU A 648 4.32 -5.03 20.71
CA GLU A 648 4.56 -3.73 21.36
C GLU A 648 5.04 -2.68 20.36
N LEU A 649 5.99 -3.04 19.49
CA LEU A 649 6.53 -2.15 18.45
C LEU A 649 5.48 -1.84 17.38
N VAL A 650 4.63 -2.81 17.03
CA VAL A 650 3.45 -2.60 16.16
C VAL A 650 2.51 -1.57 16.78
N LEU A 651 2.15 -1.73 18.06
CA LEU A 651 1.29 -0.77 18.76
C LEU A 651 1.95 0.62 18.80
N ALA A 652 3.24 0.68 19.13
CA ALA A 652 3.98 1.91 19.23
C ALA A 652 4.00 2.67 17.90
N MET A 653 4.33 1.97 16.80
CA MET A 653 4.30 2.55 15.45
C MET A 653 2.90 3.01 15.04
N LYS A 654 1.86 2.22 15.34
CA LYS A 654 0.48 2.57 14.97
C LYS A 654 0.00 3.84 15.70
N GLN A 655 0.41 4.02 16.95
CA GLN A 655 0.00 5.15 17.80
C GLN A 655 1.00 6.33 17.78
N GLY A 656 2.11 6.22 17.05
CA GLY A 656 3.14 7.26 17.02
C GLY A 656 3.91 7.41 18.34
N ILE A 657 4.06 6.33 19.09
CA ILE A 657 4.85 6.24 20.32
C ILE A 657 6.31 5.97 19.94
N GLY A 658 7.23 6.83 20.40
CA GLY A 658 8.66 6.68 20.17
C GLY A 658 9.39 5.87 21.25
N LEU A 659 10.67 5.55 21.00
CA LEU A 659 11.49 4.70 21.88
C LEU A 659 11.63 5.24 23.31
N LYS A 660 11.61 6.56 23.53
CA LYS A 660 11.70 7.11 24.90
C LYS A 660 10.54 6.67 25.78
N LYS A 661 9.35 6.55 25.19
CA LYS A 661 8.16 6.09 25.91
C LYS A 661 8.22 4.59 26.17
N ILE A 662 8.76 3.79 25.24
CA ILE A 662 9.02 2.36 25.46
C ILE A 662 10.00 2.16 26.63
N LEU A 663 11.10 2.92 26.64
CA LEU A 663 12.08 2.88 27.73
C LEU A 663 11.48 3.25 29.09
N GLY A 664 10.57 4.24 29.11
CA GLY A 664 9.86 4.67 30.31
C GLY A 664 8.76 3.72 30.79
N THR A 665 8.36 2.72 29.98
CA THR A 665 7.36 1.72 30.35
C THR A 665 7.97 0.67 31.27
N ILE A 666 7.28 0.37 32.37
CA ILE A 666 7.65 -0.74 33.26
C ILE A 666 7.38 -2.06 32.55
N HIS A 667 8.45 -2.81 32.31
CA HIS A 667 8.41 -4.18 31.83
C HIS A 667 8.63 -5.12 33.01
N SER A 668 7.90 -6.23 33.07
CA SER A 668 8.09 -7.27 34.08
C SER A 668 9.49 -7.90 33.96
N TYR A 669 10.11 -8.20 35.10
CA TYR A 669 11.44 -8.79 35.16
C TYR A 669 11.43 -10.16 35.87
N PRO A 670 12.19 -11.16 35.38
CA PRO A 670 12.86 -11.20 34.08
C PRO A 670 11.89 -11.64 32.97
N THR A 671 11.77 -10.89 31.87
CA THR A 671 10.97 -11.31 30.69
C THR A 671 11.63 -11.00 29.35
N MET A 672 11.23 -11.75 28.31
CA MET A 672 11.69 -11.50 26.94
C MET A 672 11.32 -10.09 26.42
N SER A 673 10.21 -9.52 26.90
CA SER A 673 9.76 -8.18 26.53
C SER A 673 10.73 -7.08 26.93
N GLU A 674 11.59 -7.31 27.92
CA GLU A 674 12.63 -6.34 28.29
C GLU A 674 13.64 -6.09 27.16
N ALA A 675 13.76 -6.98 26.18
CA ALA A 675 14.60 -6.76 25.00
C ALA A 675 14.20 -5.49 24.22
N ASN A 676 12.90 -5.20 24.10
CA ASN A 676 12.42 -3.96 23.46
C ASN A 676 12.80 -2.73 24.29
N LYS A 677 12.68 -2.82 25.62
CA LYS A 677 13.10 -1.77 26.56
C LYS A 677 14.61 -1.51 26.48
N PHE A 678 15.43 -2.56 26.44
CA PHE A 678 16.88 -2.41 26.35
C PHE A 678 17.33 -1.91 24.97
N ALA A 679 16.67 -2.28 23.88
CA ALA A 679 16.87 -1.65 22.58
C ALA A 679 16.58 -0.14 22.65
N ALA A 680 15.46 0.27 23.26
CA ALA A 680 15.17 1.68 23.50
C ALA A 680 16.22 2.36 24.41
N GLY A 681 16.75 1.64 25.40
CA GLY A 681 17.84 2.08 26.27
C GLY A 681 19.14 2.33 25.49
N ASN A 682 19.50 1.44 24.57
CA ASN A 682 20.67 1.61 23.70
C ASN A 682 20.52 2.85 22.81
N TRP A 683 19.31 3.10 22.28
CA TRP A 683 19.02 4.33 21.53
C TRP A 683 19.21 5.56 22.41
N GLN A 684 18.68 5.55 23.64
CA GLN A 684 18.79 6.68 24.58
C GLN A 684 20.24 6.93 25.03
N LYS A 685 21.05 5.87 25.21
CA LYS A 685 22.49 5.98 25.50
C LYS A 685 23.22 6.68 24.35
N ALA A 686 22.99 6.26 23.11
CA ALA A 686 23.58 6.89 21.92
C ALA A 686 23.19 8.37 21.75
N HIS A 687 22.03 8.76 22.28
CA HIS A 687 21.49 10.14 22.23
C HIS A 687 21.65 10.91 23.54
N SER A 688 22.48 10.43 24.47
CA SER A 688 22.65 11.08 25.77
C SER A 688 23.39 12.42 25.63
N PRO A 689 22.96 13.49 26.33
CA PRO A 689 23.58 14.80 26.21
C PRO A 689 24.92 14.82 26.95
N GLU A 690 26.00 14.38 26.31
CA GLU A 690 27.33 14.25 26.93
C GLU A 690 27.80 15.51 27.65
N ARG A 691 27.55 16.69 27.06
CA ARG A 691 27.94 17.97 27.67
C ARG A 691 27.24 18.18 29.01
N LEU A 692 25.95 17.87 29.09
CA LEU A 692 25.18 17.95 30.32
C LEU A 692 25.67 16.91 31.33
N LEU A 693 25.94 15.68 30.89
CA LEU A 693 26.48 14.63 31.76
C LEU A 693 27.83 15.03 32.40
N ARG A 694 28.72 15.72 31.66
CA ARG A 694 29.97 16.26 32.23
C ARG A 694 29.72 17.33 33.30
N TRP A 695 28.69 18.17 33.13
CA TRP A 695 28.30 19.15 34.16
C TRP A 695 27.69 18.48 35.39
N ILE A 696 26.82 17.49 35.18
CA ILE A 696 26.23 16.68 36.26
C ILE A 696 27.32 15.93 37.02
N GLU A 697 28.31 15.38 36.32
CA GLU A 697 29.46 14.73 36.95
C GLU A 697 30.23 15.70 37.84
N LYS A 698 30.52 16.93 37.36
CA LYS A 698 31.15 17.97 38.19
C LYS A 698 30.31 18.32 39.42
N TYR A 699 28.99 18.43 39.26
CA TYR A 699 28.06 18.67 40.36
C TYR A 699 28.10 17.54 41.40
N HIS A 700 28.07 16.27 40.98
CA HIS A 700 28.18 15.13 41.89
C HIS A 700 29.58 15.01 42.52
N ARG A 701 30.65 15.37 41.81
CA ARG A 701 31.99 15.49 42.41
C ARG A 701 32.00 16.56 43.49
N TRP A 702 31.38 17.72 43.24
CA TRP A 702 31.23 18.78 44.23
C TRP A 702 30.41 18.33 45.44
N GLN A 703 29.26 17.65 45.27
CA GLN A 703 28.46 17.16 46.40
C GLN A 703 29.14 16.09 47.26
N ARG A 704 30.14 15.38 46.73
CA ARG A 704 30.91 14.37 47.48
C ARG A 704 32.00 14.98 48.36
N HIS A 705 32.29 16.27 48.21
CA HIS A 705 33.27 17.03 48.98
C HIS A 705 32.58 18.12 49.78
#